data_AF-A0A8D3D6K8-F1
#
_entry.id   AF-A0A8D3D6K8-F1
#
_cell.length_a   1.000
_cell.length_b   1.000
_cell.length_c   1.000
_cell.angle_alpha   90.00
_cell.angle_beta   90.00
_cell.angle_gamma   90.00
#
_symmetry.space_group_name_H-M   'P 1'
#
loop_
_entity.id
_entity.type
_entity.pdbx_description
1 polymer ?
#
loop_
_entity_poly.entity_id
_entity_poly.type
_entity_poly.pdbx_seq_one_letter_code
_entity_poly.pdbx_strand_id
1 'polypeptide(L)'
;MVHTTAQVKRRVRNKLKNFGFGAAEGFLYKYFPSIPCVCFTSRNVLRICQPGSSFVSLSLNKKTHRQNSSPQLSSYLSFQMPICTENVCIGSVMIPNQHVRKPDEVRSKEELLPLATDFIDQYYTSIKRNGSKAHVDRLEEVTKEIDASGTYQLKDTELIYGAKHAWRNAARCVGRIQWSKLQVFDARDCTTAHGMYNYICNHIKYATNKGNLRSAITIFPQRTDCKHDFRVWNSQLIRYAGYKQPDGHILGDPANVEFTEICVQLGWKAPKGRFDVLPLLLQANGNDPELFEIPEDLILEVPITHPKYEWFKELDLKWYGLPAVSNMLLEIGGVEFTGCPFSGWYMGTEIGVRDFCDSSRYNILEEVADKMALDTRKTSSLWKDKALVEINIAVLYSFQTCKVTIVDHHSATESFMKHMENEYRVRGGCPGDWVWIVPPMSGSITPVFHQEMLNYRLTPSYEYQPDPWNTHVWKGVNGTPTKKRAIGFKKLAKAVKFSAKLMGQAMAKRVKATILFATETGKSQDYAKTLCEIFKHAFDAKVMSMDEYDVVDLEHETLVLAVTSTFGNGDPPEDGEVRPHVMSQQPRSYKVRFNSVSSYSDTRKSSSDEPEAKINFESTGPLANVRFSVFGLGSRAYPHFCAFAHALCGQEESFRTWAKKVFKAACDVFCVGDDVNIEKANDSLISNDRSWKKSKFRMTYTAEAPARFTIFVRLHTNDHDRLSYQPGDHLGIFPGNHEDLVTALIDKLEDAPPVNQIIKVEFLEERNTALGDNWTNETRIPPCTIYHAFQYFLDITTPPSPVLLQQFAALATNDKQKKKLEVLSKEYEEWKWYNNPTLVEVLEEFPSIQMPSTLLLTQLPLLQPRYYSISSSPELHPGEIHLTVAVVSYRARDGEGPIHHGVCSSWLNRIEKGEMVPCFVRGAPSFQLPKDNQAPCILVGPGTGIAPFRSFWQQRLYDLEHKGIESCPMILVFGCRQSEMDHIYKEETIQARNKRVFKELYAAYSREPGKPKKYVQDVLREQLSETVYQCLREEGGHIYVCGDVTMAGDVLKTVQQVIKQEGNMSLEDAGFFISKLRDENRYHEDIFGVTLRTYEVTNRLRSESIAYIEESKKDSDE
;
A
#
# COMPACT_ATOMS: atom_id res chain seq x y z
N MET A 1 -41.37 5.15 -5.10
CA MET A 1 -42.10 5.96 -6.09
C MET A 1 -41.09 6.57 -7.05
N VAL A 2 -41.20 6.29 -8.36
CA VAL A 2 -40.30 6.83 -9.38
C VAL A 2 -41.05 7.88 -10.20
N HIS A 3 -40.46 9.06 -10.39
CA HIS A 3 -40.97 10.09 -11.30
C HIS A 3 -39.91 10.50 -12.31
N THR A 4 -40.23 10.31 -13.59
CA THR A 4 -39.30 10.51 -14.70
C THR A 4 -39.22 11.96 -15.17
N THR A 5 -38.09 12.30 -15.78
CA THR A 5 -37.64 13.64 -16.22
C THR A 5 -38.67 14.41 -17.08
N ALA A 6 -39.61 13.73 -17.72
CA ALA A 6 -40.70 14.32 -18.48
C ALA A 6 -41.65 15.18 -17.62
N GLN A 7 -41.95 14.78 -16.38
CA GLN A 7 -42.86 15.52 -15.51
C GLN A 7 -42.25 16.85 -15.00
N VAL A 8 -40.94 16.88 -14.77
CA VAL A 8 -40.21 18.10 -14.38
C VAL A 8 -40.29 19.14 -15.50
N LYS A 9 -40.02 18.75 -16.76
CA LYS A 9 -40.15 19.65 -17.93
C LYS A 9 -41.57 20.20 -18.07
N ARG A 10 -42.61 19.40 -17.79
CA ARG A 10 -44.02 19.85 -17.83
C ARG A 10 -44.36 20.82 -16.69
N ARG A 11 -43.84 20.62 -15.48
CA ARG A 11 -44.00 21.55 -14.33
C ARG A 11 -43.32 22.90 -14.56
N VAL A 12 -42.12 22.92 -15.15
CA VAL A 12 -41.41 24.17 -15.50
C VAL A 12 -42.15 24.95 -16.58
N ARG A 13 -42.62 24.27 -17.65
CA ARG A 13 -43.40 24.91 -18.73
C ARG A 13 -44.72 25.52 -18.24
N ASN A 14 -45.40 24.86 -17.30
CA ASN A 14 -46.62 25.41 -16.67
C ASN A 14 -46.32 26.57 -15.70
N LYS A 15 -45.20 26.53 -14.95
CA LYS A 15 -44.81 27.69 -14.12
C LYS A 15 -44.50 28.93 -14.96
N LEU A 16 -43.78 28.79 -16.08
CA LEU A 16 -43.42 29.93 -16.94
C LEU A 16 -44.65 30.58 -17.61
N LYS A 17 -45.70 29.81 -17.94
CA LYS A 17 -46.97 30.37 -18.42
C LYS A 17 -47.69 31.24 -17.38
N ASN A 18 -47.55 30.94 -16.09
CA ASN A 18 -48.18 31.73 -15.01
C ASN A 18 -47.46 33.05 -14.71
N PHE A 19 -46.28 33.32 -15.31
CA PHE A 19 -45.53 34.57 -15.13
C PHE A 19 -45.61 35.55 -16.32
N GLY A 20 -46.54 35.35 -17.25
CA GLY A 20 -46.90 36.36 -18.26
C GLY A 20 -45.88 36.59 -19.40
N PHE A 21 -44.78 35.85 -19.47
CA PHE A 21 -43.80 35.95 -20.56
C PHE A 21 -44.28 35.25 -21.84
N GLY A 22 -45.20 35.90 -22.55
CA GLY A 22 -45.91 35.35 -23.72
C GLY A 22 -45.21 35.46 -25.08
N ALA A 23 -43.96 35.95 -25.17
CA ALA A 23 -43.32 36.25 -26.46
C ALA A 23 -41.80 35.99 -26.47
N ALA A 24 -41.37 34.72 -26.61
CA ALA A 24 -39.98 34.36 -26.96
C ALA A 24 -39.79 32.92 -27.49
N GLU A 25 -40.74 32.34 -28.26
CA GLU A 25 -40.55 30.97 -28.79
C GLU A 25 -39.45 30.83 -29.87
N GLY A 26 -38.77 31.92 -30.25
CA GLY A 26 -37.64 31.91 -31.20
C GLY A 26 -36.22 31.88 -30.61
N PHE A 27 -36.03 32.04 -29.30
CA PHE A 27 -34.68 32.30 -28.74
C PHE A 27 -33.91 31.05 -28.26
N LEU A 28 -34.59 29.90 -28.12
CA LEU A 28 -34.04 28.70 -27.46
C LEU A 28 -33.41 27.66 -28.39
N TYR A 29 -33.33 27.92 -29.70
CA TYR A 29 -32.87 26.94 -30.70
C TYR A 29 -31.52 27.27 -31.38
N LYS A 30 -30.81 28.33 -30.97
CA LYS A 30 -29.60 28.81 -31.68
C LYS A 30 -28.27 28.73 -30.88
N TYR A 31 -28.28 28.20 -29.66
CA TYR A 31 -27.10 28.24 -28.76
C TYR A 31 -26.74 26.91 -28.07
N PHE A 32 -27.27 25.76 -28.52
CA PHE A 32 -26.87 24.43 -28.01
C PHE A 32 -26.64 23.41 -29.13
N PRO A 33 -25.40 23.24 -29.61
CA PRO A 33 -24.90 21.98 -30.11
C PRO A 33 -24.09 21.23 -29.03
N SER A 34 -24.22 19.89 -29.01
CA SER A 34 -23.38 18.91 -28.29
C SER A 34 -23.18 19.04 -26.76
N ILE A 35 -23.66 18.04 -26.01
CA ILE A 35 -23.32 17.78 -24.60
C ILE A 35 -22.23 16.70 -24.55
N PRO A 36 -21.03 16.97 -24.00
CA PRO A 36 -20.05 15.92 -23.68
C PRO A 36 -20.44 15.12 -22.42
N CYS A 37 -19.87 13.93 -22.25
CA CYS A 37 -20.15 13.04 -21.12
C CYS A 37 -19.81 13.65 -19.76
N VAL A 38 -20.60 13.30 -18.74
CA VAL A 38 -20.41 13.72 -17.35
C VAL A 38 -19.70 12.61 -16.57
N CYS A 39 -18.48 12.88 -16.10
CA CYS A 39 -17.86 12.11 -15.02
C CYS A 39 -18.27 12.69 -13.67
N PHE A 40 -18.70 11.82 -12.74
CA PHE A 40 -19.02 12.21 -11.36
C PHE A 40 -17.82 11.96 -10.44
N THR A 41 -17.20 13.04 -9.95
CA THR A 41 -16.32 12.99 -8.77
C THR A 41 -17.15 13.23 -7.50
N SER A 42 -16.80 12.55 -6.41
CA SER A 42 -17.56 12.64 -5.16
C SER A 42 -17.37 13.98 -4.42
N ARG A 43 -18.50 14.55 -3.97
CA ARG A 43 -18.69 15.77 -3.15
C ARG A 43 -18.75 17.10 -3.91
N ASN A 44 -19.72 17.92 -3.49
CA ASN A 44 -20.28 19.04 -4.27
C ASN A 44 -19.48 20.35 -4.13
N VAL A 45 -18.62 20.65 -5.09
CA VAL A 45 -18.37 22.04 -5.53
C VAL A 45 -18.31 22.06 -7.06
N LEU A 46 -19.12 22.91 -7.69
CA LEU A 46 -19.05 23.13 -9.14
C LEU A 46 -17.75 23.86 -9.51
N ARG A 47 -16.81 23.16 -10.15
CA ARG A 47 -15.74 23.76 -10.95
C ARG A 47 -15.91 23.39 -12.41
N ILE A 48 -15.94 24.40 -13.27
CA ILE A 48 -15.86 24.25 -14.72
C ILE A 48 -14.38 24.33 -15.08
N CYS A 49 -13.80 23.23 -15.55
CA CYS A 49 -12.50 23.23 -16.21
C CYS A 49 -12.74 23.10 -17.72
N GLN A 50 -12.24 24.06 -18.50
CA GLN A 50 -12.20 23.94 -19.96
C GLN A 50 -10.88 23.30 -20.39
N PRO A 51 -10.88 22.30 -21.29
CA PRO A 51 -9.66 21.80 -21.90
C PRO A 51 -9.22 22.70 -23.06
N GLY A 52 -7.94 23.08 -23.07
CA GLY A 52 -7.24 23.55 -24.27
C GLY A 52 -7.63 24.92 -24.83
N SER A 53 -7.08 25.99 -24.25
CA SER A 53 -6.82 27.23 -25.00
C SER A 53 -5.34 27.59 -24.94
N SER A 54 -4.67 27.41 -26.08
CA SER A 54 -3.34 27.93 -26.36
C SER A 54 -3.26 29.43 -26.07
N PHE A 55 -2.09 29.93 -25.66
CA PHE A 55 -1.82 31.36 -25.56
C PHE A 55 -2.25 32.10 -26.84
N VAL A 56 -3.32 32.90 -26.74
CA VAL A 56 -3.64 33.95 -27.72
C VAL A 56 -3.26 35.28 -27.08
N SER A 57 -2.07 35.79 -27.40
CA SER A 57 -1.74 37.16 -27.08
C SER A 57 -2.60 38.10 -27.93
N LEU A 58 -3.46 38.90 -27.30
CA LEU A 58 -4.14 40.00 -27.97
C LEU A 58 -3.21 41.22 -28.05
N SER A 59 -2.23 41.14 -28.96
CA SER A 59 -1.47 42.31 -29.42
C SER A 59 -2.22 42.99 -30.56
N LEU A 60 -2.35 44.31 -30.49
CA LEU A 60 -3.11 45.12 -31.45
C LEU A 60 -2.39 45.24 -32.81
N ASN A 61 -3.17 45.06 -33.87
CA ASN A 61 -2.89 45.41 -35.27
C ASN A 61 -1.66 46.30 -35.55
N LYS A 62 -0.71 45.81 -36.37
CA LYS A 62 -0.25 46.53 -37.58
C LYS A 62 0.50 45.64 -38.58
N LYS A 63 0.38 46.04 -39.85
CA LYS A 63 0.62 45.30 -41.09
C LYS A 63 2.09 44.92 -41.41
N THR A 64 2.19 43.82 -42.19
CA THR A 64 3.06 43.58 -43.37
C THR A 64 4.56 43.18 -43.27
N HIS A 65 4.88 42.21 -44.16
CA HIS A 65 6.16 41.87 -44.83
C HIS A 65 7.17 40.85 -44.24
N ARG A 66 7.06 39.62 -44.80
CA ARG A 66 8.10 38.77 -45.46
C ARG A 66 9.44 38.41 -44.79
N GLN A 67 9.64 37.08 -44.78
CA GLN A 67 10.82 36.29 -45.24
C GLN A 67 11.97 35.89 -44.27
N ASN A 68 12.04 34.55 -44.13
CA ASN A 68 13.20 33.64 -44.25
C ASN A 68 14.14 33.33 -43.06
N SER A 69 14.60 32.06 -43.12
CA SER A 69 15.76 31.41 -42.47
C SER A 69 15.74 31.08 -40.97
N SER A 70 15.47 29.79 -40.72
CA SER A 70 16.08 28.91 -39.70
C SER A 70 17.64 28.92 -39.75
N PRO A 71 18.42 28.51 -38.72
CA PRO A 71 18.18 27.26 -37.97
C PRO A 71 18.58 27.17 -36.46
N GLN A 72 18.23 26.01 -35.88
CA GLN A 72 18.75 25.37 -34.65
C GLN A 72 18.53 26.07 -33.29
N LEU A 73 17.56 25.57 -32.52
CA LEU A 73 17.57 25.66 -31.06
C LEU A 73 18.34 24.47 -30.46
N SER A 74 19.26 24.75 -29.55
CA SER A 74 19.84 23.76 -28.63
C SER A 74 19.00 23.66 -27.36
N SER A 75 18.94 22.46 -26.79
CA SER A 75 18.23 22.13 -25.56
C SER A 75 18.78 22.82 -24.31
N TYR A 76 17.89 23.27 -23.42
CA TYR A 76 18.15 23.43 -21.99
C TYR A 76 17.00 22.81 -21.20
N LEU A 77 17.33 22.00 -20.18
CA LEU A 77 16.34 21.32 -19.35
C LEU A 77 15.71 22.30 -18.35
N SER A 78 14.38 22.34 -18.32
CA SER A 78 13.63 22.79 -17.15
C SER A 78 13.26 21.58 -16.29
N PHE A 79 13.59 21.63 -15.00
CA PHE A 79 13.06 20.67 -14.03
C PHE A 79 11.58 20.99 -13.79
N GLN A 80 10.69 20.32 -14.51
CA GLN A 80 9.25 20.41 -14.30
C GLN A 80 8.86 19.66 -13.02
N MET A 81 8.22 20.36 -12.06
CA MET A 81 7.43 19.66 -11.05
C MET A 81 6.26 18.93 -11.72
N PRO A 82 5.84 17.74 -11.22
CA PRO A 82 4.70 17.03 -11.79
C PRO A 82 3.42 17.87 -11.65
N ILE A 83 2.87 18.29 -12.78
CA ILE A 83 1.57 18.97 -12.83
C ILE A 83 0.48 17.96 -12.48
N CYS A 84 -0.52 18.35 -11.69
CA CYS A 84 -1.69 17.51 -11.44
C CYS A 84 -2.36 17.15 -12.77
N THR A 85 -2.67 15.88 -12.98
CA THR A 85 -3.40 15.41 -14.18
C THR A 85 -4.90 15.32 -13.87
N GLU A 86 -5.73 15.21 -14.90
CA GLU A 86 -7.19 15.03 -14.75
C GLU A 86 -7.54 13.76 -13.94
N ASN A 87 -6.61 12.80 -13.85
CA ASN A 87 -6.78 11.53 -13.13
C ASN A 87 -6.04 11.46 -11.79
N VAL A 88 -5.08 12.36 -11.50
CA VAL A 88 -4.23 12.33 -10.29
C VAL A 88 -3.91 13.73 -9.80
N CYS A 89 -4.42 14.08 -8.61
CA CYS A 89 -4.01 15.27 -7.88
C CYS A 89 -2.70 15.02 -7.13
N ILE A 90 -1.56 15.41 -7.70
CA ILE A 90 -0.25 15.32 -7.03
C ILE A 90 -0.23 16.13 -5.72
N GLY A 91 -1.05 17.17 -5.59
CA GLY A 91 -1.20 17.97 -4.37
C GLY A 91 -1.82 17.24 -3.17
N SER A 92 -2.42 16.05 -3.35
CA SER A 92 -2.88 15.20 -2.24
C SER A 92 -1.85 14.15 -1.79
N VAL A 93 -0.68 14.10 -2.44
CA VAL A 93 0.42 13.19 -2.07
C VAL A 93 1.21 13.79 -0.91
N MET A 94 1.02 13.24 0.30
CA MET A 94 1.72 13.66 1.52
C MET A 94 3.18 13.14 1.57
N ILE A 95 3.98 13.44 0.55
CA ILE A 95 5.44 13.31 0.62
C ILE A 95 5.97 14.44 1.53
N PRO A 96 6.83 14.14 2.52
CA PRO A 96 7.59 15.17 3.23
C PRO A 96 8.40 15.95 2.20
N ASN A 97 8.11 17.24 2.04
CA ASN A 97 8.69 18.06 0.99
C ASN A 97 10.23 17.98 1.02
N GLN A 98 10.84 17.42 -0.04
CA GLN A 98 12.30 17.31 -0.22
C GLN A 98 13.00 18.68 -0.44
N HIS A 99 12.35 19.76 -0.02
CA HIS A 99 12.65 21.16 -0.32
C HIS A 99 13.19 21.90 0.91
N VAL A 100 13.82 21.21 1.86
CA VAL A 100 14.73 21.87 2.80
C VAL A 100 16.01 22.17 2.03
N ARG A 101 16.08 23.38 1.48
CA ARG A 101 17.26 23.89 0.77
C ARG A 101 18.49 23.76 1.67
N LYS A 102 19.60 23.23 1.14
CA LYS A 102 20.74 22.92 2.02
C LYS A 102 21.35 24.21 2.59
N PRO A 103 21.83 24.23 3.85
CA PRO A 103 22.37 25.45 4.47
C PRO A 103 23.56 26.08 3.76
N ASP A 104 24.23 25.34 2.88
CA ASP A 104 25.45 25.68 2.15
C ASP A 104 25.21 26.15 0.70
N GLU A 105 23.97 26.18 0.22
CA GLU A 105 23.64 26.53 -1.18
C GLU A 105 23.16 27.99 -1.31
N VAL A 106 23.90 28.84 -2.02
CA VAL A 106 23.48 30.20 -2.43
C VAL A 106 22.68 30.10 -3.74
N ARG A 107 21.63 30.94 -3.95
CA ARG A 107 20.88 30.92 -5.22
C ARG A 107 21.77 31.48 -6.34
N SER A 108 21.72 30.86 -7.51
CA SER A 108 22.35 31.42 -8.72
C SER A 108 21.58 32.66 -9.20
N LYS A 109 22.20 33.48 -10.06
CA LYS A 109 21.54 34.68 -10.62
C LYS A 109 20.35 34.29 -11.50
N GLU A 110 20.51 33.19 -12.20
CA GLU A 110 19.57 32.57 -13.12
C GLU A 110 18.33 32.03 -12.38
N GLU A 111 18.49 31.56 -11.13
CA GLU A 111 17.39 31.18 -10.24
C GLU A 111 16.75 32.38 -9.53
N LEU A 112 17.55 33.38 -9.14
CA LEU A 112 17.08 34.51 -8.34
C LEU A 112 16.27 35.50 -9.17
N LEU A 113 16.70 35.83 -10.39
CA LEU A 113 16.06 36.85 -11.21
C LEU A 113 14.57 36.56 -11.50
N PRO A 114 14.13 35.33 -11.87
CA PRO A 114 12.71 35.03 -12.05
C PRO A 114 11.89 35.19 -10.76
N LEU A 115 12.43 34.78 -9.61
CA LEU A 115 11.76 34.90 -8.31
C LEU A 115 11.62 36.37 -7.88
N ALA A 116 12.64 37.18 -8.14
CA ALA A 116 12.64 38.60 -7.89
C ALA A 116 11.61 39.33 -8.77
N THR A 117 11.58 39.01 -10.07
CA THR A 117 10.58 39.56 -11.02
C THR A 117 9.16 39.23 -10.60
N ASP A 118 8.84 37.95 -10.35
CA ASP A 118 7.50 37.52 -9.95
C ASP A 118 7.04 38.21 -8.65
N PHE A 119 7.92 38.32 -7.66
CA PHE A 119 7.60 39.02 -6.41
C PHE A 119 7.35 40.53 -6.60
N ILE A 120 8.15 41.22 -7.44
CA ILE A 120 7.96 42.65 -7.74
C ILE A 120 6.66 42.85 -8.52
N ASP A 121 6.34 41.98 -9.49
CA ASP A 121 5.07 41.95 -10.22
C ASP A 121 3.87 41.77 -9.27
N GLN A 122 3.97 40.84 -8.31
CA GLN A 122 2.96 40.63 -7.26
C GLN A 122 2.75 41.90 -6.41
N TYR A 123 3.84 42.51 -5.92
CA TYR A 123 3.80 43.72 -5.11
C TYR A 123 3.14 44.88 -5.87
N TYR A 124 3.61 45.20 -7.09
CA TYR A 124 3.06 46.30 -7.88
C TYR A 124 1.63 46.03 -8.36
N THR A 125 1.24 44.77 -8.56
CA THR A 125 -0.15 44.39 -8.82
C THR A 125 -1.04 44.67 -7.60
N SER A 126 -0.57 44.35 -6.39
CA SER A 126 -1.34 44.56 -5.15
C SER A 126 -1.69 46.04 -4.89
N ILE A 127 -0.78 46.96 -5.24
CA ILE A 127 -0.97 48.41 -5.15
C ILE A 127 -1.57 49.04 -6.41
N LYS A 128 -1.97 48.23 -7.41
CA LYS A 128 -2.56 48.66 -8.70
C LYS A 128 -1.63 49.58 -9.53
N ARG A 129 -0.33 49.33 -9.51
CA ARG A 129 0.70 50.07 -10.27
C ARG A 129 1.55 49.17 -11.20
N ASN A 130 1.14 47.92 -11.44
CA ASN A 130 1.74 47.07 -12.46
C ASN A 130 1.70 47.76 -13.83
N GLY A 131 2.76 47.59 -14.63
CA GLY A 131 2.97 48.26 -15.93
C GLY A 131 3.26 49.76 -15.86
N SER A 132 3.31 50.39 -14.68
CA SER A 132 3.66 51.81 -14.55
C SER A 132 5.17 52.05 -14.75
N LYS A 133 5.59 53.29 -15.07
CA LYS A 133 7.02 53.62 -15.20
C LYS A 133 7.83 53.24 -13.94
N ALA A 134 7.29 53.53 -12.76
CA ALA A 134 7.92 53.17 -11.48
C ALA A 134 8.01 51.65 -11.23
N HIS A 135 7.27 50.82 -11.98
CA HIS A 135 7.38 49.36 -11.96
C HIS A 135 8.52 48.88 -12.86
N VAL A 136 8.51 49.34 -14.12
CA VAL A 136 9.55 48.99 -15.11
C VAL A 136 10.93 49.45 -14.64
N ASP A 137 11.03 50.69 -14.13
CA ASP A 137 12.27 51.24 -13.58
C ASP A 137 12.77 50.39 -12.38
N ARG A 138 11.87 49.81 -11.57
CA ARG A 138 12.23 48.94 -10.42
C ARG A 138 12.69 47.55 -10.88
N LEU A 139 12.04 46.97 -11.88
CA LEU A 139 12.49 45.69 -12.47
C LEU A 139 13.89 45.84 -13.10
N GLU A 140 14.16 46.95 -13.77
CA GLU A 140 15.49 47.24 -14.34
C GLU A 140 16.55 47.46 -13.25
N GLU A 141 16.20 48.16 -12.15
CA GLU A 141 17.05 48.35 -10.96
C GLU A 141 17.40 46.98 -10.31
N VAL A 142 16.40 46.14 -10.04
CA VAL A 142 16.58 44.79 -9.46
C VAL A 142 17.43 43.89 -10.36
N THR A 143 17.19 43.91 -11.68
CA THR A 143 17.99 43.14 -12.64
C THR A 143 19.46 43.54 -12.57
N LYS A 144 19.74 44.86 -12.58
CA LYS A 144 21.11 45.40 -12.46
C LYS A 144 21.77 45.07 -11.11
N GLU A 145 21.02 45.09 -10.01
CA GLU A 145 21.53 44.69 -8.69
C GLU A 145 21.97 43.21 -8.69
N ILE A 146 21.15 42.30 -9.24
CA ILE A 146 21.45 40.86 -9.33
C ILE A 146 22.65 40.62 -10.27
N ASP A 147 22.67 41.26 -11.45
CA ASP A 147 23.77 41.16 -12.39
C ASP A 147 25.10 41.64 -11.79
N ALA A 148 25.08 42.73 -11.03
CA ALA A 148 26.28 43.30 -10.42
C ALA A 148 26.76 42.53 -9.18
N SER A 149 25.85 42.11 -8.30
CA SER A 149 26.19 41.64 -6.94
C SER A 149 25.80 40.20 -6.62
N GLY A 150 25.01 39.53 -7.47
CA GLY A 150 24.45 38.20 -7.19
C GLY A 150 23.18 38.22 -6.34
N THR A 151 22.73 39.39 -5.86
CA THR A 151 21.53 39.56 -5.05
C THR A 151 20.87 40.92 -5.35
N TYR A 152 19.71 41.19 -4.78
CA TYR A 152 19.12 42.54 -4.73
C TYR A 152 18.68 42.89 -3.31
N GLN A 153 18.35 44.16 -3.07
CA GLN A 153 17.83 44.68 -1.81
C GLN A 153 16.34 45.02 -1.93
N LEU A 154 15.53 44.52 -1.01
CA LEU A 154 14.11 44.90 -0.91
C LEU A 154 13.96 46.33 -0.38
N LYS A 155 13.03 47.10 -0.94
CA LYS A 155 12.59 48.38 -0.36
C LYS A 155 11.67 48.13 0.83
N ASP A 156 11.58 49.05 1.78
CA ASP A 156 10.85 48.84 3.05
C ASP A 156 9.39 48.40 2.82
N THR A 157 8.73 48.99 1.83
CA THR A 157 7.35 48.64 1.43
C THR A 157 7.25 47.25 0.80
N GLU A 158 8.28 46.81 0.09
CA GLU A 158 8.41 45.46 -0.48
C GLU A 158 8.62 44.44 0.66
N LEU A 159 9.52 44.73 1.60
CA LEU A 159 9.78 43.90 2.78
C LEU A 159 8.52 43.71 3.65
N ILE A 160 7.81 44.82 3.94
CA ILE A 160 6.55 44.80 4.71
C ILE A 160 5.48 43.99 3.98
N TYR A 161 5.37 44.14 2.66
CA TYR A 161 4.42 43.37 1.85
C TYR A 161 4.76 41.87 1.87
N GLY A 162 6.05 41.53 1.70
CA GLY A 162 6.56 40.16 1.66
C GLY A 162 6.35 39.41 2.97
N ALA A 163 6.78 39.98 4.11
CA ALA A 163 6.62 39.38 5.43
C ALA A 163 5.14 39.13 5.80
N LYS A 164 4.25 40.05 5.40
CA LYS A 164 2.80 39.90 5.56
C LYS A 164 2.23 38.76 4.70
N HIS A 165 2.70 38.63 3.46
CA HIS A 165 2.26 37.55 2.58
C HIS A 165 2.83 36.19 2.96
N ALA A 166 4.07 36.12 3.48
CA ALA A 166 4.62 34.91 4.06
C ALA A 166 3.74 34.35 5.19
N TRP A 167 3.22 35.21 6.07
CA TRP A 167 2.29 34.76 7.12
C TRP A 167 0.91 34.36 6.57
N ARG A 168 0.38 35.12 5.61
CA ARG A 168 -0.84 34.76 4.86
C ARG A 168 -0.73 33.39 4.16
N ASN A 169 0.49 33.01 3.76
CA ASN A 169 0.79 31.75 3.06
C ASN A 169 1.16 30.59 4.01
N ALA A 170 1.31 30.83 5.32
CA ALA A 170 1.86 29.85 6.26
C ALA A 170 0.90 28.67 6.53
N ALA A 171 1.12 27.54 5.83
CA ALA A 171 0.26 26.34 5.87
C ALA A 171 0.01 25.77 7.28
N ARG A 172 0.92 25.99 8.24
CA ARG A 172 0.87 25.47 9.62
C ARG A 172 0.30 26.44 10.67
N CYS A 173 -0.09 27.67 10.32
CA CYS A 173 -0.48 28.68 11.31
C CYS A 173 -2.00 28.94 11.32
N VAL A 174 -2.76 28.26 12.18
CA VAL A 174 -4.23 28.42 12.28
C VAL A 174 -4.67 29.88 12.49
N GLY A 175 -3.90 30.67 13.26
CA GLY A 175 -4.19 32.08 13.57
C GLY A 175 -3.95 33.10 12.45
N ARG A 176 -3.54 32.68 11.24
CA ARG A 176 -3.04 33.60 10.18
C ARG A 176 -4.05 34.56 9.55
N ILE A 177 -5.32 34.56 9.97
CA ILE A 177 -6.33 35.54 9.48
C ILE A 177 -5.92 37.01 9.75
N GLN A 178 -5.10 37.26 10.77
CA GLN A 178 -4.65 38.61 11.16
C GLN A 178 -3.39 39.08 10.40
N TRP A 179 -2.95 38.37 9.35
CA TRP A 179 -1.72 38.64 8.59
C TRP A 179 -1.51 40.11 8.17
N SER A 180 -2.60 40.82 7.83
CA SER A 180 -2.55 42.21 7.41
C SER A 180 -2.12 43.18 8.52
N LYS A 181 -2.30 42.80 9.79
CA LYS A 181 -1.95 43.59 11.00
C LYS A 181 -0.55 43.35 11.54
N LEU A 182 0.24 42.44 10.94
CA LEU A 182 1.61 42.16 11.37
C LEU A 182 2.44 43.45 11.43
N GLN A 183 3.01 43.76 12.59
CA GLN A 183 4.03 44.79 12.70
C GLN A 183 5.35 44.23 12.20
N VAL A 184 6.03 44.95 11.31
CA VAL A 184 7.38 44.60 10.85
C VAL A 184 8.36 45.58 11.46
N PHE A 185 9.42 45.07 12.08
CA PHE A 185 10.60 45.83 12.47
C PHE A 185 11.70 45.46 11.47
N ASP A 186 12.07 46.42 10.63
CA ASP A 186 13.25 46.29 9.78
C ASP A 186 14.49 46.48 10.65
N ALA A 187 15.33 45.46 10.71
CA ALA A 187 16.60 45.44 11.43
C ALA A 187 17.75 45.00 10.51
N ARG A 188 17.60 45.25 9.19
CA ARG A 188 18.64 44.96 8.17
C ARG A 188 19.84 45.91 8.25
N ASP A 189 19.77 46.94 9.09
CA ASP A 189 20.88 47.80 9.49
C ASP A 189 21.76 47.18 10.59
N CYS A 190 21.31 46.09 11.22
CA CYS A 190 21.98 45.46 12.35
C CYS A 190 23.30 44.79 11.93
N THR A 191 24.37 45.02 12.68
CA THR A 191 25.73 44.53 12.38
C THR A 191 26.36 43.67 13.48
N THR A 192 25.76 43.61 14.68
CA THR A 192 26.34 42.98 15.88
C THR A 192 25.31 42.19 16.67
N ALA A 193 25.75 41.18 17.43
CA ALA A 193 24.83 40.35 18.23
C ALA A 193 24.18 41.15 19.36
N HIS A 194 24.90 42.10 19.96
CA HIS A 194 24.32 43.06 20.91
C HIS A 194 23.26 43.98 20.24
N GLY A 195 23.46 44.35 18.97
CA GLY A 195 22.42 45.02 18.17
C GLY A 195 21.17 44.15 18.00
N MET A 196 21.34 42.85 17.69
CA MET A 196 20.23 41.91 17.59
C MET A 196 19.48 41.78 18.92
N TYR A 197 20.20 41.69 20.03
CA TYR A 197 19.63 41.64 21.38
C TYR A 197 18.73 42.85 21.66
N ASN A 198 19.20 44.07 21.37
CA ASN A 198 18.39 45.29 21.56
C ASN A 198 17.12 45.29 20.69
N TYR A 199 17.21 44.85 19.44
CA TYR A 199 16.05 44.68 18.55
C TYR A 199 15.07 43.61 19.07
N ILE A 200 15.57 42.51 19.64
CA ILE A 200 14.76 41.43 20.23
C ILE A 200 14.07 41.89 21.52
N CYS A 201 14.75 42.60 22.41
CA CYS A 201 14.15 43.16 23.62
C CYS A 201 13.02 44.16 23.26
N ASN A 202 13.23 44.98 22.24
CA ASN A 202 12.18 45.86 21.70
C ASN A 202 11.00 45.08 21.10
N HIS A 203 11.26 43.98 20.39
CA HIS A 203 10.23 43.07 19.89
C HIS A 203 9.40 42.48 21.04
N ILE A 204 10.04 41.87 22.05
CA ILE A 204 9.36 41.26 23.20
C ILE A 204 8.51 42.31 23.93
N LYS A 205 9.06 43.51 24.17
CA LYS A 205 8.35 44.62 24.82
C LYS A 205 7.11 45.08 24.05
N TYR A 206 7.24 45.25 22.72
CA TYR A 206 6.13 45.64 21.85
C TYR A 206 5.06 44.54 21.74
N ALA A 207 5.49 43.30 21.55
CA ALA A 207 4.60 42.17 21.29
C ALA A 207 3.87 41.73 22.57
N THR A 208 4.53 41.75 23.73
CA THR A 208 3.92 41.40 25.02
C THR A 208 2.85 42.41 25.46
N ASN A 209 3.07 43.71 25.25
CA ASN A 209 2.07 44.79 25.44
C ASN A 209 1.18 44.62 26.70
N LYS A 210 1.81 44.35 27.86
CA LYS A 210 1.14 44.13 29.16
C LYS A 210 0.04 43.04 29.14
N GLY A 211 0.26 41.96 28.40
CA GLY A 211 -0.65 40.83 28.25
C GLY A 211 -1.53 40.89 27.00
N ASN A 212 -1.82 42.09 26.46
CA ASN A 212 -2.62 42.22 25.24
C ASN A 212 -1.75 42.03 23.99
N LEU A 213 -1.42 40.77 23.68
CA LEU A 213 -0.37 40.39 22.73
C LEU A 213 -0.60 40.95 21.32
N ARG A 214 0.49 41.36 20.65
CA ARG A 214 0.49 41.91 19.29
C ARG A 214 1.41 41.11 18.38
N SER A 215 0.92 40.77 17.19
CA SER A 215 1.75 40.08 16.19
C SER A 215 2.84 41.00 15.64
N ALA A 216 4.10 40.61 15.82
CA ALA A 216 5.26 41.32 15.30
C ALA A 216 6.25 40.36 14.63
N ILE A 217 7.05 40.88 13.70
CA ILE A 217 8.24 40.22 13.17
C ILE A 217 9.40 41.22 13.16
N THR A 218 10.58 40.79 13.57
CA THR A 218 11.82 41.55 13.36
C THR A 218 12.64 40.86 12.30
N ILE A 219 13.14 41.57 11.31
CA ILE A 219 13.86 40.98 10.17
C ILE A 219 15.30 41.51 10.16
N PHE A 220 16.26 40.64 10.48
CA PHE A 220 17.69 40.93 10.43
C PHE A 220 18.23 40.88 8.98
N PRO A 221 19.51 41.23 8.71
CA PRO A 221 20.04 41.24 7.35
C PRO A 221 19.85 39.92 6.59
N GLN A 222 19.67 40.04 5.27
CA GLN A 222 19.54 38.88 4.39
C GLN A 222 20.84 38.08 4.30
N ARG A 223 20.70 36.78 4.06
CA ARG A 223 21.78 35.90 3.63
C ARG A 223 22.36 36.37 2.30
N THR A 224 23.69 36.34 2.20
CA THR A 224 24.44 36.69 0.98
C THR A 224 25.27 35.51 0.47
N ASP A 225 26.02 34.83 1.36
CA ASP A 225 27.00 33.80 0.99
C ASP A 225 26.96 32.52 1.85
N CYS A 226 25.88 32.34 2.62
CA CYS A 226 25.69 31.29 3.64
C CYS A 226 26.72 31.27 4.79
N LYS A 227 27.70 32.19 4.81
CA LYS A 227 28.72 32.28 5.88
C LYS A 227 28.42 33.43 6.82
N HIS A 228 27.85 34.51 6.31
CA HIS A 228 27.55 35.76 7.04
C HIS A 228 26.11 35.84 7.56
N ASP A 229 25.47 34.69 7.79
CA ASP A 229 24.10 34.59 8.33
C ASP A 229 23.93 35.34 9.67
N PHE A 230 22.73 35.88 9.89
CA PHE A 230 22.26 36.36 11.20
C PHE A 230 21.29 35.33 11.75
N ARG A 231 21.54 34.79 12.95
CA ARG A 231 20.76 33.69 13.54
C ARG A 231 20.41 33.98 15.00
N VAL A 232 19.16 33.68 15.35
CA VAL A 232 18.75 33.43 16.74
C VAL A 232 18.81 31.92 16.93
N TRP A 233 19.59 31.42 17.90
CA TRP A 233 19.76 29.98 18.07
C TRP A 233 18.59 29.34 18.84
N ASN A 234 17.88 30.12 19.66
CA ASN A 234 16.69 29.67 20.37
C ASN A 234 15.56 29.32 19.37
N SER A 235 14.81 28.26 19.64
CA SER A 235 13.64 27.88 18.82
C SER A 235 12.47 28.88 18.93
N GLN A 236 12.31 29.46 20.12
CA GLN A 236 11.51 30.65 20.38
C GLN A 236 12.32 31.61 21.28
N LEU A 237 12.07 32.91 21.22
CA LEU A 237 12.81 33.91 22.00
C LEU A 237 12.76 33.63 23.51
N ILE A 238 11.61 33.18 24.01
CA ILE A 238 11.42 32.74 25.40
C ILE A 238 11.15 31.24 25.35
N ARG A 239 11.91 30.46 26.14
CA ARG A 239 11.79 29.01 26.33
C ARG A 239 12.27 28.64 27.72
N TYR A 240 11.76 27.54 28.26
CA TYR A 240 12.25 26.98 29.51
C TYR A 240 13.42 26.01 29.29
N ALA A 241 14.39 26.02 30.19
CA ALA A 241 15.54 25.12 30.17
C ALA A 241 15.13 23.67 30.47
N GLY A 242 15.95 22.71 30.00
CA GLY A 242 15.80 21.29 30.26
C GLY A 242 17.09 20.72 30.86
N TYR A 243 17.01 20.15 32.06
CA TYR A 243 18.16 19.64 32.79
C TYR A 243 18.07 18.12 32.95
N LYS A 244 18.97 17.40 32.27
CA LYS A 244 19.11 15.95 32.45
C LYS A 244 19.72 15.62 33.80
N GLN A 245 19.04 14.78 34.57
CA GLN A 245 19.40 14.40 35.93
C GLN A 245 20.23 13.10 35.97
N PRO A 246 20.95 12.81 37.07
CA PRO A 246 21.89 11.67 37.14
C PRO A 246 21.26 10.28 36.99
N ASP A 247 19.99 10.16 37.35
CA ASP A 247 19.15 8.95 37.24
C ASP A 247 18.48 8.79 35.86
N GLY A 248 18.56 9.81 35.01
CA GLY A 248 18.00 9.84 33.66
C GLY A 248 16.70 10.63 33.50
N HIS A 249 16.07 11.13 34.57
CA HIS A 249 14.91 12.01 34.42
C HIS A 249 15.31 13.41 33.90
N ILE A 250 14.33 14.20 33.46
CA ILE A 250 14.55 15.58 33.00
C ILE A 250 13.77 16.52 33.91
N LEU A 251 14.45 17.54 34.42
CA LEU A 251 13.83 18.66 35.13
C LEU A 251 13.66 19.82 34.17
N GLY A 252 12.45 20.38 34.06
CA GLY A 252 12.13 21.42 33.09
C GLY A 252 11.67 20.86 31.74
N ASP A 253 11.98 21.55 30.64
CA ASP A 253 11.46 21.23 29.31
C ASP A 253 12.37 20.25 28.53
N PRO A 254 11.93 19.00 28.25
CA PRO A 254 12.72 18.03 27.49
C PRO A 254 13.12 18.50 26.09
N ALA A 255 12.33 19.39 25.45
CA ALA A 255 12.62 19.85 24.10
C ALA A 255 13.89 20.73 24.02
N ASN A 256 14.34 21.30 25.15
CA ASN A 256 15.45 22.25 25.16
C ASN A 256 16.73 21.70 25.83
N VAL A 257 16.82 20.40 26.15
CA VAL A 257 17.98 19.83 26.88
C VAL A 257 19.31 20.06 26.15
N GLU A 258 19.41 19.75 24.85
CA GLU A 258 20.64 19.95 24.08
C GLU A 258 21.05 21.43 24.02
N PHE A 259 20.10 22.32 23.80
CA PHE A 259 20.34 23.76 23.77
C PHE A 259 20.73 24.32 25.15
N THR A 260 20.14 23.78 26.22
CA THR A 260 20.49 24.10 27.62
C THR A 260 21.95 23.74 27.91
N GLU A 261 22.41 22.56 27.47
CA GLU A 261 23.82 22.17 27.61
C GLU A 261 24.76 23.12 26.85
N ILE A 262 24.38 23.59 25.66
CA ILE A 262 25.16 24.58 24.88
C ILE A 262 25.25 25.92 25.61
N CYS A 263 24.14 26.45 26.13
CA CYS A 263 24.13 27.69 26.92
C CYS A 263 25.05 27.59 28.14
N VAL A 264 25.01 26.47 28.88
CA VAL A 264 25.88 26.24 30.05
C VAL A 264 27.35 26.15 29.65
N GLN A 265 27.68 25.50 28.54
CA GLN A 265 29.06 25.43 28.03
C GLN A 265 29.61 26.79 27.60
N LEU A 266 28.74 27.69 27.12
CA LEU A 266 29.06 29.07 26.79
C LEU A 266 29.09 30.01 28.02
N GLY A 267 28.94 29.47 29.23
CA GLY A 267 29.13 30.18 30.49
C GLY A 267 27.84 30.59 31.21
N TRP A 268 26.66 30.21 30.72
CA TRP A 268 25.41 30.48 31.43
C TRP A 268 25.33 29.71 32.76
N LYS A 269 24.94 30.42 33.82
CA LYS A 269 24.82 29.88 35.18
C LYS A 269 23.38 29.40 35.43
N ALA A 270 23.05 28.25 34.86
CA ALA A 270 21.76 27.58 35.04
C ALA A 270 21.28 27.56 36.51
N PRO A 271 20.12 28.17 36.83
CA PRO A 271 19.53 28.15 38.18
C PRO A 271 19.08 26.76 38.66
N LYS A 272 18.70 25.88 37.72
CA LYS A 272 18.19 24.51 37.89
C LYS A 272 16.77 24.39 38.47
N GLY A 273 15.88 25.32 38.16
CA GLY A 273 14.43 25.22 38.39
C GLY A 273 13.66 24.54 37.25
N ARG A 274 12.40 24.19 37.50
CA ARG A 274 11.47 23.55 36.52
C ARG A 274 11.06 24.51 35.38
N PHE A 275 11.17 25.81 35.60
CA PHE A 275 10.72 26.85 34.67
C PHE A 275 11.76 27.98 34.56
N ASP A 276 13.04 27.62 34.48
CA ASP A 276 14.11 28.60 34.23
C ASP A 276 14.06 29.07 32.79
N VAL A 277 14.05 30.38 32.55
CA VAL A 277 14.09 30.92 31.18
C VAL A 277 15.51 30.83 30.62
N LEU A 278 15.63 30.31 29.40
CA LEU A 278 16.89 30.23 28.67
C LEU A 278 17.38 31.62 28.20
N PRO A 279 18.70 31.87 28.21
CA PRO A 279 19.25 33.08 27.62
C PRO A 279 19.11 33.04 26.09
N LEU A 280 19.12 34.22 25.47
CA LEU A 280 19.22 34.37 24.03
C LEU A 280 20.66 34.08 23.59
N LEU A 281 20.81 33.22 22.59
CA LEU A 281 22.09 32.93 21.96
C LEU A 281 22.06 33.43 20.51
N LEU A 282 22.82 34.50 20.25
CA LEU A 282 22.65 35.35 19.06
C LEU A 282 23.93 35.40 18.23
N GLN A 283 23.82 35.07 16.95
CA GLN A 283 24.91 35.11 15.98
C GLN A 283 24.64 36.21 14.96
N ALA A 284 25.55 37.18 14.88
CA ALA A 284 25.51 38.25 13.88
C ALA A 284 26.65 38.07 12.87
N ASN A 285 26.35 38.29 11.58
CA ASN A 285 27.32 38.33 10.49
C ASN A 285 28.27 37.12 10.47
N GLY A 286 27.73 35.91 10.73
CA GLY A 286 28.51 34.68 10.72
C GLY A 286 29.52 34.50 11.85
N ASN A 287 29.51 35.33 12.91
CA ASN A 287 30.41 35.18 14.05
C ASN A 287 29.96 34.10 15.03
N ASP A 288 30.84 33.73 15.96
CA ASP A 288 30.48 32.87 17.08
C ASP A 288 29.37 33.54 17.90
N PRO A 289 28.36 32.79 18.38
CA PRO A 289 27.20 33.39 19.01
C PRO A 289 27.53 33.95 20.39
N GLU A 290 26.94 35.11 20.70
CA GLU A 290 27.03 35.78 22.00
C GLU A 290 25.78 35.47 22.84
N LEU A 291 25.97 35.33 24.16
CA LEU A 291 24.92 34.94 25.11
C LEU A 291 24.40 36.16 25.88
N PHE A 292 23.08 36.34 25.89
CA PHE A 292 22.40 37.45 26.55
C PHE A 292 21.23 36.94 27.40
N GLU A 293 21.20 37.29 28.68
CA GLU A 293 20.04 37.02 29.55
C GLU A 293 18.92 38.01 29.22
N ILE A 294 17.67 37.54 29.20
CA ILE A 294 16.50 38.39 28.94
C ILE A 294 16.15 39.12 30.25
N PRO A 295 15.93 40.44 30.25
CA PRO A 295 15.51 41.16 31.44
C PRO A 295 14.17 40.63 31.97
N GLU A 296 14.10 40.36 33.28
CA GLU A 296 12.92 39.76 33.92
C GLU A 296 11.64 40.57 33.69
N ASP A 297 11.73 41.91 33.57
CA ASP A 297 10.58 42.79 33.31
C ASP A 297 9.98 42.64 31.90
N LEU A 298 10.69 41.98 30.98
CA LEU A 298 10.20 41.62 29.65
C LEU A 298 9.57 40.23 29.59
N ILE A 299 9.76 39.39 30.61
CA ILE A 299 9.27 38.02 30.69
C ILE A 299 7.91 38.03 31.40
N LEU A 300 6.82 37.92 30.63
CA LEU A 300 5.48 37.77 31.19
C LEU A 300 5.17 36.28 31.41
N GLU A 301 5.25 35.81 32.65
CA GLU A 301 4.80 34.46 33.03
C GLU A 301 3.35 34.47 33.56
N VAL A 302 2.59 33.42 33.23
CA VAL A 302 1.23 33.17 33.73
C VAL A 302 1.25 31.94 34.63
N PRO A 303 1.05 32.09 35.95
CA PRO A 303 0.84 30.95 36.85
C PRO A 303 -0.46 30.22 36.51
N ILE A 304 -0.43 28.89 36.47
CA ILE A 304 -1.56 28.05 36.07
C ILE A 304 -2.36 27.62 37.31
N THR A 305 -3.65 27.94 37.30
CA THR A 305 -4.64 27.68 38.34
C THR A 305 -5.92 27.15 37.71
N HIS A 306 -6.79 26.50 38.49
CA HIS A 306 -8.03 25.91 37.98
C HIS A 306 -9.26 26.50 38.68
N PRO A 307 -10.35 26.84 37.95
CA PRO A 307 -11.55 27.46 38.54
C PRO A 307 -12.32 26.55 39.51
N LYS A 308 -12.10 25.23 39.45
CA LYS A 308 -12.80 24.21 40.26
C LYS A 308 -11.89 23.46 41.23
N TYR A 309 -10.59 23.37 40.95
CA TYR A 309 -9.65 22.54 41.71
C TYR A 309 -8.59 23.43 42.35
N GLU A 310 -8.80 23.82 43.60
CA GLU A 310 -7.86 24.69 44.29
C GLU A 310 -6.44 24.12 44.38
N TRP A 311 -6.31 22.79 44.46
CA TRP A 311 -5.01 22.11 44.51
C TRP A 311 -4.15 22.30 43.26
N PHE A 312 -4.70 22.80 42.14
CA PHE A 312 -3.94 23.01 40.91
C PHE A 312 -2.80 24.02 41.11
N LYS A 313 -2.98 24.97 42.04
CA LYS A 313 -1.93 25.93 42.46
C LYS A 313 -0.72 25.26 43.13
N GLU A 314 -0.87 24.03 43.64
CA GLU A 314 0.19 23.26 44.30
C GLU A 314 1.14 22.59 43.30
N LEU A 315 0.73 22.48 42.02
CA LEU A 315 1.57 21.91 40.95
C LEU A 315 2.70 22.85 40.51
N ASP A 316 2.67 24.12 40.97
CA ASP A 316 3.60 25.21 40.61
C ASP A 316 3.83 25.35 39.10
N LEU A 317 2.78 25.10 38.31
CA LEU A 317 2.82 25.21 36.86
C LEU A 317 2.73 26.68 36.45
N LYS A 318 3.52 27.06 35.45
CA LYS A 318 3.48 28.38 34.82
C LYS A 318 3.79 28.27 33.33
N TRP A 319 3.43 29.29 32.56
CA TRP A 319 3.85 29.39 31.16
C TRP A 319 4.11 30.83 30.72
N TYR A 320 5.09 31.05 29.84
CA TYR A 320 5.38 32.38 29.31
C TYR A 320 4.32 32.81 28.29
N GLY A 321 3.93 34.08 28.31
CA GLY A 321 2.79 34.57 27.53
C GLY A 321 3.05 34.70 26.03
N LEU A 322 4.28 34.97 25.60
CA LEU A 322 4.62 35.37 24.23
C LEU A 322 5.27 34.22 23.41
N PRO A 323 4.53 33.55 22.49
CA PRO A 323 5.12 32.61 21.54
C PRO A 323 5.80 33.37 20.40
N ALA A 324 7.11 33.59 20.52
CA ALA A 324 7.92 34.26 19.52
C ALA A 324 8.89 33.28 18.83
N VAL A 325 8.44 32.63 17.74
CA VAL A 325 9.20 31.65 16.96
C VAL A 325 10.39 32.30 16.25
N SER A 326 11.57 31.70 16.36
CA SER A 326 12.83 32.32 15.91
C SER A 326 13.77 31.43 15.07
N ASN A 327 13.43 30.14 14.88
CA ASN A 327 14.20 29.19 14.07
C ASN A 327 13.71 29.01 12.61
N MET A 328 12.75 29.81 12.16
CA MET A 328 12.29 29.80 10.77
C MET A 328 13.08 30.78 9.90
N LEU A 329 13.22 30.45 8.62
CA LEU A 329 13.65 31.34 7.54
C LEU A 329 12.43 32.15 7.06
N LEU A 330 12.65 33.38 6.60
CA LEU A 330 11.69 34.11 5.76
C LEU A 330 12.28 34.26 4.35
N GLU A 331 11.55 33.79 3.34
CA GLU A 331 11.89 33.94 1.93
C GLU A 331 10.94 34.96 1.28
N ILE A 332 11.52 35.94 0.57
CA ILE A 332 10.79 36.97 -0.17
C ILE A 332 11.49 37.20 -1.53
N GLY A 333 10.86 36.79 -2.63
CA GLY A 333 11.37 37.03 -3.99
C GLY A 333 12.70 36.35 -4.27
N GLY A 334 12.96 35.22 -3.61
CA GLY A 334 14.24 34.52 -3.66
C GLY A 334 15.34 35.09 -2.74
N VAL A 335 15.09 36.20 -2.03
CA VAL A 335 15.95 36.67 -0.93
C VAL A 335 15.62 35.92 0.35
N GLU A 336 16.65 35.48 1.08
CA GLU A 336 16.51 34.67 2.30
C GLU A 336 16.92 35.45 3.55
N PHE A 337 16.06 35.48 4.56
CA PHE A 337 16.29 36.09 5.86
C PHE A 337 16.39 35.00 6.93
N THR A 338 17.57 34.84 7.50
CA THR A 338 17.92 33.69 8.34
C THR A 338 17.67 33.90 9.83
N GLY A 339 17.49 35.16 10.24
CA GLY A 339 17.03 35.57 11.56
C GLY A 339 15.80 36.46 11.42
N CYS A 340 14.61 35.89 11.62
CA CYS A 340 13.36 36.63 11.51
C CYS A 340 12.36 36.27 12.63
N PRO A 341 12.66 36.56 13.91
CA PRO A 341 11.78 36.21 15.02
C PRO A 341 10.37 36.81 14.83
N PHE A 342 9.37 35.93 14.85
CA PHE A 342 7.95 36.20 14.60
C PHE A 342 7.13 35.83 15.84
N SER A 343 6.22 36.71 16.27
CA SER A 343 5.33 36.49 17.42
C SER A 343 3.85 36.51 17.07
N GLY A 344 3.09 35.71 17.82
CA GLY A 344 1.65 35.68 17.82
C GLY A 344 1.09 35.54 19.23
N TRP A 345 0.05 34.74 19.40
CA TRP A 345 -0.48 34.31 20.70
C TRP A 345 -0.84 32.83 20.64
N TYR A 346 -0.93 32.20 21.81
CA TYR A 346 -1.21 30.78 21.93
C TYR A 346 -2.67 30.45 21.60
N MET A 347 -2.85 29.28 20.97
CA MET A 347 -4.08 28.49 21.10
C MET A 347 -3.95 27.63 22.36
N GLY A 348 -5.00 27.56 23.20
CA GLY A 348 -4.92 26.93 24.52
C GLY A 348 -4.35 25.51 24.54
N THR A 349 -4.64 24.72 23.51
CA THR A 349 -4.19 23.33 23.37
C THR A 349 -2.70 23.19 23.08
N GLU A 350 -2.02 24.24 22.63
CA GLU A 350 -0.56 24.17 22.46
C GLU A 350 0.11 24.05 23.83
N ILE A 351 -0.26 24.92 24.78
CA ILE A 351 0.24 24.84 26.16
C ILE A 351 -0.39 23.65 26.89
N GLY A 352 -1.73 23.59 26.91
CA GLY A 352 -2.49 22.66 27.74
C GLY A 352 -2.35 21.21 27.32
N VAL A 353 -2.12 20.93 26.03
CA VAL A 353 -2.03 19.56 25.50
C VAL A 353 -0.60 19.26 25.06
N ARG A 354 -0.05 19.99 24.07
CA ARG A 354 1.26 19.64 23.48
C ARG A 354 2.46 19.90 24.40
N ASP A 355 2.43 20.96 25.20
CA ASP A 355 3.51 21.26 26.13
C ASP A 355 3.31 20.52 27.48
N PHE A 356 2.11 20.59 28.09
CA PHE A 356 1.86 19.99 29.40
C PHE A 356 1.51 18.49 29.40
N CYS A 357 0.69 18.00 28.47
CA CYS A 357 0.17 16.63 28.51
C CYS A 357 1.03 15.61 27.75
N ASP A 358 1.70 16.00 26.66
CA ASP A 358 2.47 15.06 25.83
C ASP A 358 3.57 14.34 26.64
N SER A 359 3.67 13.02 26.47
CA SER A 359 4.58 12.17 27.23
C SER A 359 6.06 12.41 26.92
N SER A 360 6.37 13.11 25.83
CA SER A 360 7.70 13.57 25.45
C SER A 360 8.05 14.97 25.97
N ARG A 361 7.14 15.62 26.71
CA ARG A 361 7.30 16.97 27.29
C ARG A 361 7.08 16.92 28.81
N TYR A 362 6.18 17.74 29.38
CA TYR A 362 6.01 17.80 30.83
C TYR A 362 5.19 16.63 31.42
N ASN A 363 4.43 15.89 30.59
CA ASN A 363 3.71 14.65 30.94
C ASN A 363 2.89 14.69 32.25
N ILE A 364 2.18 15.78 32.55
CA ILE A 364 1.50 15.96 33.85
C ILE A 364 0.17 15.20 34.00
N LEU A 365 -0.24 14.43 32.98
CA LEU A 365 -1.56 13.80 32.90
C LEU A 365 -1.86 12.89 34.10
N GLU A 366 -0.90 12.07 34.51
CA GLU A 366 -1.06 11.10 35.60
C GLU A 366 -1.14 11.80 36.97
N GLU A 367 -0.28 12.78 37.23
CA GLU A 367 -0.29 13.61 38.44
C GLU A 367 -1.64 14.34 38.63
N VAL A 368 -2.20 14.86 37.54
CA VAL A 368 -3.52 15.50 37.54
C VAL A 368 -4.64 14.48 37.72
N ALA A 369 -4.57 13.32 37.06
CA ALA A 369 -5.57 12.26 37.18
C ALA A 369 -5.65 11.68 38.60
N ASP A 370 -4.51 11.53 39.28
CA ASP A 370 -4.44 11.08 40.67
C ASP A 370 -5.04 12.12 41.63
N LYS A 371 -4.71 13.42 41.48
CA LYS A 371 -5.35 14.50 42.26
C LYS A 371 -6.84 14.68 41.94
N MET A 372 -7.30 14.20 40.78
CA MET A 372 -8.73 14.08 40.43
C MET A 372 -9.40 12.77 40.88
N ALA A 373 -8.65 11.82 41.46
CA ALA A 373 -9.11 10.49 41.85
C ALA A 373 -9.75 9.67 40.70
N LEU A 374 -9.15 9.72 39.50
CA LEU A 374 -9.56 8.92 38.34
C LEU A 374 -8.97 7.49 38.38
N ASP A 375 -9.67 6.51 37.81
CA ASP A 375 -9.15 5.13 37.73
C ASP A 375 -8.14 4.99 36.57
N THR A 376 -6.86 5.14 36.88
CA THR A 376 -5.74 5.09 35.91
C THR A 376 -5.44 3.68 35.38
N ARG A 377 -5.90 2.62 36.08
CA ARG A 377 -5.54 1.21 35.81
C ARG A 377 -6.14 0.62 34.53
N LYS A 378 -7.14 1.30 33.94
CA LYS A 378 -7.84 0.86 32.74
C LYS A 378 -7.96 2.00 31.75
N THR A 379 -7.52 1.79 30.51
CA THR A 379 -7.70 2.75 29.41
C THR A 379 -9.18 3.09 29.18
N SER A 380 -10.08 2.12 29.39
CA SER A 380 -11.54 2.28 29.25
C SER A 380 -12.20 3.23 30.25
N SER A 381 -11.49 3.79 31.24
CA SER A 381 -12.04 4.78 32.17
C SER A 381 -12.07 6.21 31.61
N LEU A 382 -11.39 6.43 30.47
CA LEU A 382 -11.17 7.75 29.84
C LEU A 382 -10.51 8.77 30.79
N TRP A 383 -9.59 8.28 31.63
CA TRP A 383 -8.91 9.12 32.62
C TRP A 383 -8.00 10.17 31.97
N LYS A 384 -7.31 9.80 30.89
CA LYS A 384 -6.42 10.70 30.14
C LYS A 384 -7.22 11.86 29.54
N ASP A 385 -8.34 11.56 28.89
CA ASP A 385 -9.24 12.55 28.27
C ASP A 385 -9.78 13.56 29.29
N LYS A 386 -10.20 13.07 30.46
CA LYS A 386 -10.72 13.90 31.57
C LYS A 386 -9.64 14.82 32.14
N ALA A 387 -8.45 14.29 32.40
CA ALA A 387 -7.33 15.09 32.90
C ALA A 387 -6.88 16.15 31.88
N LEU A 388 -6.75 15.76 30.60
CA LEU A 388 -6.36 16.62 29.48
C LEU A 388 -7.30 17.82 29.30
N VAL A 389 -8.62 17.58 29.37
CA VAL A 389 -9.62 18.65 29.29
C VAL A 389 -9.48 19.65 30.44
N GLU A 390 -9.34 19.18 31.68
CA GLU A 390 -9.25 20.04 32.87
C GLU A 390 -7.91 20.80 32.92
N ILE A 391 -6.80 20.22 32.42
CA ILE A 391 -5.52 20.94 32.21
C ILE A 391 -5.68 22.08 31.20
N ASN A 392 -6.35 21.83 30.07
CA ASN A 392 -6.58 22.88 29.07
C ASN A 392 -7.56 23.96 29.59
N ILE A 393 -8.53 23.60 30.44
CA ILE A 393 -9.36 24.58 31.17
C ILE A 393 -8.50 25.42 32.12
N ALA A 394 -7.56 24.83 32.85
CA ALA A 394 -6.65 25.56 33.75
C ALA A 394 -5.84 26.62 32.98
N VAL A 395 -5.28 26.26 31.83
CA VAL A 395 -4.54 27.18 30.95
C VAL A 395 -5.43 28.35 30.49
N LEU A 396 -6.58 28.06 29.90
CA LEU A 396 -7.48 29.11 29.39
C LEU A 396 -7.96 30.05 30.51
N TYR A 397 -8.37 29.49 31.64
CA TYR A 397 -8.81 30.26 32.81
C TYR A 397 -7.71 31.17 33.37
N SER A 398 -6.48 30.66 33.46
CA SER A 398 -5.34 31.39 34.02
C SER A 398 -4.93 32.56 33.14
N PHE A 399 -4.79 32.34 31.82
CA PHE A 399 -4.48 33.41 30.87
C PHE A 399 -5.57 34.48 30.86
N GLN A 400 -6.85 34.10 30.89
CA GLN A 400 -7.96 35.06 30.98
C GLN A 400 -7.95 35.86 32.29
N THR A 401 -7.72 35.20 33.43
CA THR A 401 -7.65 35.84 34.76
C THR A 401 -6.47 36.80 34.87
N CYS A 402 -5.30 36.42 34.34
CA CYS A 402 -4.11 37.28 34.23
C CYS A 402 -4.20 38.32 33.09
N LYS A 403 -5.30 38.36 32.32
CA LYS A 403 -5.54 39.29 31.20
C LYS A 403 -4.50 39.20 30.08
N VAL A 404 -4.02 37.99 29.81
CA VAL A 404 -3.08 37.67 28.73
C VAL A 404 -3.84 37.07 27.55
N THR A 405 -3.55 37.54 26.33
CA THR A 405 -4.23 37.08 25.11
C THR A 405 -3.96 35.61 24.86
N ILE A 406 -5.04 34.82 24.84
CA ILE A 406 -5.07 33.41 24.42
C ILE A 406 -6.33 33.18 23.61
N VAL A 407 -6.35 32.16 22.74
CA VAL A 407 -7.56 31.76 22.00
C VAL A 407 -7.87 30.29 22.26
N ASP A 408 -9.14 29.93 22.37
CA ASP A 408 -9.56 28.53 22.37
C ASP A 408 -9.51 27.94 20.94
N HIS A 409 -9.48 26.62 20.86
CA HIS A 409 -9.30 25.92 19.59
C HIS A 409 -10.55 25.93 18.69
N HIS A 410 -11.76 26.12 19.24
CA HIS A 410 -12.97 26.29 18.41
C HIS A 410 -12.97 27.68 17.75
N SER A 411 -12.78 28.76 18.51
CA SER A 411 -12.69 30.12 17.98
C SER A 411 -11.54 30.30 16.98
N ALA A 412 -10.40 29.66 17.22
CA ALA A 412 -9.26 29.67 16.30
C ALA A 412 -9.58 28.98 14.98
N THR A 413 -10.21 27.80 15.02
CA THR A 413 -10.54 27.02 13.82
C THR A 413 -11.68 27.64 13.00
N GLU A 414 -12.71 28.21 13.64
CA GLU A 414 -13.71 29.04 12.93
C GLU A 414 -13.08 30.27 12.24
N SER A 415 -12.13 30.92 12.91
CA SER A 415 -11.40 32.05 12.34
C SER A 415 -10.54 31.61 11.15
N PHE A 416 -9.95 30.42 11.21
CA PHE A 416 -9.25 29.84 10.07
C PHE A 416 -10.18 29.55 8.89
N MET A 417 -11.37 29.00 9.11
CA MET A 417 -12.34 28.76 8.02
C MET A 417 -12.72 30.05 7.29
N LYS A 418 -12.91 31.15 8.00
CA LYS A 418 -13.13 32.49 7.41
C LYS A 418 -11.92 32.97 6.60
N HIS A 419 -10.70 32.67 7.02
CA HIS A 419 -9.50 32.94 6.22
C HIS A 419 -9.47 32.08 4.95
N MET A 420 -9.72 30.78 5.07
CA MET A 420 -9.75 29.84 3.96
C MET A 420 -10.79 30.24 2.90
N GLU A 421 -12.01 30.59 3.29
CA GLU A 421 -13.06 31.11 2.39
C GLU A 421 -12.59 32.37 1.63
N ASN A 422 -11.93 33.30 2.31
CA ASN A 422 -11.39 34.51 1.70
C ASN A 422 -10.29 34.20 0.68
N GLU A 423 -9.39 33.25 0.97
CA GLU A 423 -8.34 32.84 0.03
C GLU A 423 -8.90 32.07 -1.17
N TYR A 424 -9.91 31.22 -0.99
CA TYR A 424 -10.66 30.61 -2.10
C TYR A 424 -11.32 31.67 -3.00
N ARG A 425 -11.93 32.71 -2.40
CA ARG A 425 -12.56 33.81 -3.14
C ARG A 425 -11.56 34.68 -3.92
N VAL A 426 -10.37 34.93 -3.37
CA VAL A 426 -9.38 35.85 -3.96
C VAL A 426 -8.42 35.15 -4.94
N ARG A 427 -8.02 33.90 -4.65
CA ARG A 427 -7.00 33.17 -5.44
C ARG A 427 -7.33 31.69 -5.72
N GLY A 428 -8.54 31.23 -5.41
CA GLY A 428 -8.97 29.86 -5.72
C GLY A 428 -8.43 28.74 -4.82
N GLY A 429 -7.69 29.07 -3.75
CA GLY A 429 -7.16 28.07 -2.81
C GLY A 429 -6.48 28.66 -1.56
N CYS A 430 -6.41 27.86 -0.50
CA CYS A 430 -5.65 28.15 0.71
C CYS A 430 -4.72 26.96 1.03
N PRO A 431 -3.39 27.17 1.19
CA PRO A 431 -2.49 26.10 1.61
C PRO A 431 -2.73 25.76 3.08
N GLY A 432 -2.76 24.48 3.44
CA GLY A 432 -3.01 24.04 4.82
C GLY A 432 -2.40 22.67 5.10
N ASP A 433 -1.65 22.57 6.20
CA ASP A 433 -1.10 21.31 6.73
C ASP A 433 -2.05 20.81 7.83
N TRP A 434 -2.89 19.82 7.50
CA TRP A 434 -4.01 19.36 8.35
C TRP A 434 -3.56 19.01 9.78
N VAL A 435 -2.38 18.40 9.93
CA VAL A 435 -1.78 17.99 11.23
C VAL A 435 -1.52 19.18 12.17
N TRP A 436 -1.31 20.37 11.60
CA TRP A 436 -1.03 21.61 12.35
C TRP A 436 -2.23 22.56 12.44
N ILE A 437 -3.22 22.43 11.55
CA ILE A 437 -4.43 23.25 11.57
C ILE A 437 -5.53 22.64 12.44
N VAL A 438 -5.60 21.31 12.53
CA VAL A 438 -6.51 20.61 13.43
C VAL A 438 -5.94 20.56 14.85
N PRO A 439 -6.69 20.96 15.88
CA PRO A 439 -6.21 20.93 17.26
C PRO A 439 -6.11 19.50 17.80
N PRO A 440 -5.16 19.22 18.71
CA PRO A 440 -4.93 17.88 19.25
C PRO A 440 -6.02 17.44 20.25
N MET A 441 -6.86 18.37 20.74
CA MET A 441 -8.04 18.08 21.55
C MET A 441 -9.29 18.40 20.76
N SER A 442 -10.32 17.56 20.88
CA SER A 442 -11.65 17.78 20.29
C SER A 442 -11.66 18.02 18.78
N GLY A 443 -10.65 17.51 18.05
CA GLY A 443 -10.46 17.77 16.62
C GLY A 443 -11.73 17.55 15.80
N SER A 444 -12.37 16.37 15.93
CA SER A 444 -13.57 15.97 15.18
C SER A 444 -14.81 16.84 15.37
N ILE A 445 -14.86 17.71 16.39
CA ILE A 445 -15.94 18.68 16.62
C ILE A 445 -15.54 20.12 16.24
N THR A 446 -14.42 20.30 15.54
CA THR A 446 -14.01 21.58 14.93
C THR A 446 -14.29 21.59 13.43
N PRO A 447 -14.64 22.74 12.82
CA PRO A 447 -15.01 22.80 11.40
C PRO A 447 -13.84 22.50 10.46
N VAL A 448 -12.60 22.54 10.94
CA VAL A 448 -11.39 22.24 10.16
C VAL A 448 -11.13 20.74 9.97
N PHE A 449 -11.63 19.88 10.84
CA PHE A 449 -11.33 18.44 10.78
C PHE A 449 -11.89 17.78 9.53
N HIS A 450 -13.12 18.14 9.15
CA HIS A 450 -13.78 17.67 7.93
C HIS A 450 -13.40 18.46 6.67
N GLN A 451 -12.59 19.51 6.80
CA GLN A 451 -12.18 20.35 5.68
C GLN A 451 -10.96 19.75 4.99
N GLU A 452 -11.11 19.38 3.72
CA GLU A 452 -9.98 18.99 2.88
C GLU A 452 -9.04 20.18 2.69
N MET A 453 -7.74 19.97 2.96
CA MET A 453 -6.68 20.98 2.82
C MET A 453 -5.55 20.39 2.00
N LEU A 454 -5.05 21.15 1.03
CA LEU A 454 -3.87 20.77 0.26
C LEU A 454 -2.64 21.44 0.89
N ASN A 455 -1.61 20.65 1.19
CA ASN A 455 -0.36 21.14 1.74
C ASN A 455 0.61 21.53 0.61
N TYR A 456 0.40 22.71 0.03
CA TYR A 456 1.24 23.27 -1.03
C TYR A 456 1.95 24.55 -0.56
N ARG A 457 3.09 24.85 -1.19
CA ARG A 457 3.89 26.04 -0.90
C ARG A 457 3.45 27.21 -1.79
N LEU A 458 3.40 28.40 -1.20
CA LEU A 458 3.30 29.68 -1.91
C LEU A 458 4.42 30.59 -1.40
N THR A 459 5.07 31.31 -2.31
CA THR A 459 6.03 32.38 -1.99
C THR A 459 5.32 33.74 -1.95
N PRO A 460 5.81 34.75 -1.19
CA PRO A 460 6.77 34.67 -0.10
C PRO A 460 6.40 33.63 0.97
N SER A 461 7.37 33.08 1.67
CA SER A 461 7.20 31.88 2.51
C SER A 461 8.03 31.89 3.80
N TYR A 462 7.60 31.09 4.79
CA TYR A 462 8.45 30.72 5.93
C TYR A 462 8.92 29.27 5.77
N GLU A 463 10.20 29.01 6.02
CA GLU A 463 10.81 27.68 5.90
C GLU A 463 11.47 27.25 7.22
N TYR A 464 11.58 25.95 7.48
CA TYR A 464 12.38 25.48 8.62
C TYR A 464 13.86 25.47 8.24
N GLN A 465 14.71 25.84 9.20
CA GLN A 465 16.16 25.76 9.07
C GLN A 465 16.71 24.70 10.03
N PRO A 466 17.81 24.00 9.70
CA PRO A 466 18.51 23.16 10.66
C PRO A 466 19.03 23.97 11.85
N ASP A 467 19.10 23.33 13.03
CA ASP A 467 19.58 23.99 14.24
C ASP A 467 21.02 24.49 14.07
N PRO A 468 21.31 25.76 14.38
CA PRO A 468 22.55 26.41 13.96
C PRO A 468 23.81 25.78 14.58
N TRP A 469 23.72 25.16 15.76
CA TRP A 469 24.84 24.45 16.38
C TRP A 469 25.27 23.17 15.65
N ASN A 470 24.46 22.66 14.73
CA ASN A 470 24.82 21.56 13.84
C ASN A 470 25.58 22.02 12.58
N THR A 471 25.50 23.31 12.21
CA THR A 471 26.10 23.86 10.98
C THR A 471 27.16 24.94 11.24
N HIS A 472 27.21 25.54 12.44
CA HIS A 472 28.11 26.64 12.75
C HIS A 472 29.58 26.22 12.84
N VAL A 473 30.46 27.02 12.24
CA VAL A 473 31.92 26.83 12.26
C VAL A 473 32.55 27.82 13.22
N TRP A 474 33.02 27.30 14.36
CA TRP A 474 33.55 28.12 15.45
C TRP A 474 34.88 28.80 15.08
N LYS A 475 34.99 30.10 15.36
CA LYS A 475 36.17 30.93 15.04
C LYS A 475 37.20 30.98 16.18
N GLY A 476 36.80 30.70 17.43
CA GLY A 476 37.67 30.75 18.62
C GLY A 476 38.61 29.55 18.85
N VAL A 477 39.72 29.79 19.57
CA VAL A 477 40.77 28.79 19.90
C VAL A 477 40.33 27.81 21.02
N ASN A 478 39.37 28.20 21.85
CA ASN A 478 38.72 27.33 22.82
C ASN A 478 37.67 26.48 22.09
N GLY A 479 38.12 25.37 21.51
CA GLY A 479 37.37 24.66 20.47
C GLY A 479 35.97 24.23 20.89
N THR A 480 35.02 24.43 19.98
CA THR A 480 33.69 23.79 19.87
C THR A 480 33.07 23.36 21.21
N PRO A 481 32.10 24.13 21.77
CA PRO A 481 31.18 23.63 22.80
C PRO A 481 30.52 22.33 22.31
N THR A 482 30.04 22.37 21.06
CA THR A 482 29.68 21.19 20.27
C THR A 482 30.88 20.40 19.75
N LYS A 483 31.88 20.16 20.61
CA LYS A 483 32.34 18.79 20.77
C LYS A 483 31.17 18.02 21.36
N LYS A 484 30.24 17.69 20.44
CA LYS A 484 30.00 16.28 20.13
C LYS A 484 31.31 15.58 20.49
N ARG A 485 31.25 14.69 21.46
CA ARG A 485 32.02 13.47 21.31
C ARG A 485 31.50 12.96 19.97
N ALA A 486 32.10 13.40 18.84
CA ALA A 486 32.17 12.65 17.61
C ALA A 486 32.65 11.33 18.15
N ILE A 487 31.70 10.42 18.30
CA ILE A 487 31.84 9.35 19.27
C ILE A 487 32.95 8.53 18.63
N GLY A 488 34.19 8.75 19.07
CA GLY A 488 35.33 8.47 18.19
C GLY A 488 35.29 7.00 17.86
N PHE A 489 35.86 6.50 16.77
CA PHE A 489 35.62 5.09 16.44
C PHE A 489 35.88 4.12 17.63
N LYS A 490 36.80 4.48 18.55
CA LYS A 490 36.96 3.90 19.91
C LYS A 490 35.87 4.17 20.97
N LYS A 491 35.20 5.32 21.02
CA LYS A 491 34.02 5.58 21.86
C LYS A 491 32.70 5.14 21.22
N LEU A 492 32.52 5.16 19.89
CA LEU A 492 31.34 4.60 19.22
C LEU A 492 31.45 3.08 19.24
N ALA A 493 32.56 2.48 18.84
CA ALA A 493 32.87 1.09 19.19
C ALA A 493 33.30 0.90 20.67
N LYS A 494 32.83 1.76 21.59
CA LYS A 494 32.61 1.46 23.01
C LYS A 494 31.16 1.71 23.45
N ALA A 495 30.40 2.60 22.83
CA ALA A 495 28.99 2.89 23.13
C ALA A 495 28.07 2.01 22.29
N VAL A 496 28.31 1.84 20.99
CA VAL A 496 27.83 0.68 20.20
C VAL A 496 28.48 -0.60 20.74
N LYS A 497 29.73 -0.63 21.20
CA LYS A 497 30.28 -1.82 21.92
C LYS A 497 29.93 -1.87 23.43
N PHE A 498 28.91 -1.12 23.86
CA PHE A 498 28.30 -1.21 25.20
C PHE A 498 26.78 -1.37 25.09
N SER A 499 26.13 -0.72 24.13
CA SER A 499 24.72 -0.84 23.75
C SER A 499 24.48 -1.97 22.73
N ALA A 500 25.31 -2.20 21.72
CA ALA A 500 25.39 -3.50 21.01
C ALA A 500 26.40 -4.45 21.69
N LYS A 501 26.76 -4.18 22.96
CA LYS A 501 27.16 -5.19 23.94
C LYS A 501 26.08 -5.43 25.00
N LEU A 502 25.10 -4.54 25.23
CA LEU A 502 23.94 -4.75 26.10
C LEU A 502 22.78 -5.37 25.29
N MET A 503 22.36 -4.75 24.19
CA MET A 503 21.66 -5.42 23.09
C MET A 503 22.56 -6.47 22.41
N GLY A 504 23.88 -6.44 22.58
CA GLY A 504 24.71 -7.60 22.22
C GLY A 504 24.50 -8.77 23.20
N GLN A 505 24.55 -8.51 24.50
CA GLN A 505 24.34 -9.52 25.53
C GLN A 505 22.85 -9.91 25.70
N ALA A 506 21.92 -9.15 25.13
CA ALA A 506 20.48 -9.42 25.12
C ALA A 506 19.93 -9.89 23.76
N MET A 507 20.43 -9.38 22.63
CA MET A 507 20.03 -9.79 21.27
C MET A 507 21.11 -10.56 20.49
N ALA A 508 22.41 -10.34 20.67
CA ALA A 508 23.43 -11.32 20.19
C ALA A 508 23.53 -12.56 21.11
N LYS A 509 22.56 -12.73 22.02
CA LYS A 509 22.15 -14.01 22.61
C LYS A 509 21.07 -14.74 21.79
N ARG A 510 20.41 -14.08 20.83
CA ARG A 510 19.34 -14.61 19.98
C ARG A 510 19.82 -14.62 18.53
N VAL A 511 19.44 -15.64 17.78
CA VAL A 511 19.94 -15.85 16.41
C VAL A 511 19.02 -15.17 15.40
N LYS A 512 19.59 -14.61 14.32
CA LYS A 512 18.83 -14.00 13.22
C LYS A 512 18.15 -15.08 12.40
N ALA A 513 16.85 -14.90 12.13
CA ALA A 513 16.02 -15.83 11.36
C ALA A 513 15.29 -15.08 10.23
N THR A 514 15.72 -15.26 8.99
CA THR A 514 15.08 -14.66 7.81
C THR A 514 14.06 -15.64 7.23
N ILE A 515 12.80 -15.23 7.11
CA ILE A 515 11.71 -16.04 6.56
C ILE A 515 11.34 -15.52 5.17
N LEU A 516 11.57 -16.32 4.14
CA LEU A 516 11.27 -16.01 2.75
C LEU A 516 9.96 -16.70 2.34
N PHE A 517 9.10 -16.02 1.59
CA PHE A 517 7.91 -16.65 1.00
C PHE A 517 7.81 -16.41 -0.51
N ALA A 518 7.13 -17.35 -1.18
CA ALA A 518 6.61 -17.16 -2.54
C ALA A 518 5.20 -17.76 -2.64
N THR A 519 4.25 -17.00 -3.21
CA THR A 519 2.83 -17.30 -3.17
C THR A 519 2.06 -16.76 -4.38
N GLU A 520 1.35 -17.64 -5.08
CA GLU A 520 0.44 -17.20 -6.15
C GLU A 520 -0.94 -16.78 -5.60
N THR A 521 -1.40 -17.42 -4.50
CA THR A 521 -2.77 -17.24 -3.96
C THR A 521 -2.79 -16.78 -2.49
N GLY A 522 -1.78 -16.01 -2.06
CA GLY A 522 -1.61 -15.50 -0.68
C GLY A 522 -1.28 -16.52 0.44
N LYS A 523 -1.60 -17.80 0.28
CA LYS A 523 -1.55 -18.78 1.39
C LYS A 523 -0.14 -18.98 2.01
N SER A 524 0.92 -18.94 1.21
CA SER A 524 2.29 -19.10 1.75
C SER A 524 2.71 -17.87 2.58
N GLN A 525 2.25 -16.68 2.19
CA GLN A 525 2.52 -15.43 2.91
C GLN A 525 1.85 -15.42 4.30
N ASP A 526 0.62 -15.91 4.42
CA ASP A 526 -0.07 -16.01 5.71
C ASP A 526 0.64 -16.99 6.67
N TYR A 527 1.13 -18.11 6.14
CA TYR A 527 1.96 -19.06 6.90
C TYR A 527 3.33 -18.48 7.26
N ALA A 528 3.98 -17.72 6.38
CA ALA A 528 5.24 -17.04 6.68
C ALA A 528 5.08 -15.96 7.77
N LYS A 529 3.99 -15.18 7.76
CA LYS A 529 3.64 -14.22 8.82
C LYS A 529 3.38 -14.95 10.15
N THR A 530 2.61 -16.03 10.13
CA THR A 530 2.35 -16.86 11.33
C THR A 530 3.64 -17.44 11.90
N LEU A 531 4.54 -17.93 11.04
CA LEU A 531 5.85 -18.45 11.42
C LEU A 531 6.75 -17.34 12.01
N CYS A 532 6.67 -16.12 11.49
CA CYS A 532 7.39 -14.96 12.01
C CYS A 532 7.01 -14.66 13.46
N GLU A 533 5.72 -14.61 13.79
CA GLU A 533 5.28 -14.40 15.18
C GLU A 533 5.73 -15.53 16.11
N ILE A 534 5.69 -16.79 15.65
CA ILE A 534 6.24 -17.93 16.42
C ILE A 534 7.75 -17.75 16.68
N PHE A 535 8.53 -17.39 15.65
CA PHE A 535 9.98 -17.30 15.78
C PHE A 535 10.45 -16.09 16.60
N LYS A 536 9.71 -14.95 16.61
CA LYS A 536 10.01 -13.78 17.47
C LYS A 536 10.13 -14.10 18.96
N HIS A 537 9.54 -15.20 19.44
CA HIS A 537 9.67 -15.62 20.84
C HIS A 537 11.13 -15.95 21.25
N ALA A 538 11.95 -16.48 20.33
CA ALA A 538 13.33 -16.93 20.61
C ALA A 538 14.40 -16.34 19.65
N PHE A 539 14.01 -15.88 18.46
CA PHE A 539 14.89 -15.43 17.37
C PHE A 539 14.62 -13.96 16.98
N ASP A 540 15.58 -13.31 16.33
CA ASP A 540 15.34 -12.05 15.61
C ASP A 540 14.75 -12.39 14.23
N ALA A 541 13.42 -12.53 14.19
CA ALA A 541 12.68 -13.08 13.06
C ALA A 541 12.10 -12.00 12.15
N LYS A 542 12.27 -12.15 10.83
CA LYS A 542 11.73 -11.25 9.79
C LYS A 542 11.08 -12.04 8.67
N VAL A 543 10.09 -11.46 8.00
CA VAL A 543 9.41 -12.07 6.84
C VAL A 543 9.51 -11.16 5.62
N MET A 544 9.84 -11.73 4.45
CA MET A 544 10.05 -11.03 3.17
C MET A 544 9.56 -11.89 2.00
N SER A 545 9.17 -11.25 0.90
CA SER A 545 8.94 -11.93 -0.38
C SER A 545 10.27 -12.35 -1.02
N MET A 546 10.28 -13.39 -1.85
CA MET A 546 11.50 -13.88 -2.52
C MET A 546 11.99 -12.94 -3.64
N ASP A 547 11.12 -12.17 -4.28
CA ASP A 547 11.46 -11.15 -5.28
C ASP A 547 12.01 -9.84 -4.68
N GLU A 548 11.67 -9.56 -3.42
CA GLU A 548 12.19 -8.44 -2.63
C GLU A 548 13.53 -8.73 -1.93
N TYR A 549 14.04 -9.97 -2.00
CA TYR A 549 15.25 -10.41 -1.29
C TYR A 549 16.48 -10.51 -2.20
N ASP A 550 17.59 -9.91 -1.79
CA ASP A 550 18.86 -10.03 -2.53
C ASP A 550 19.55 -11.37 -2.21
N VAL A 551 19.70 -12.21 -3.24
CA VAL A 551 20.33 -13.53 -3.14
C VAL A 551 21.79 -13.44 -2.64
N VAL A 552 22.47 -12.30 -2.80
CA VAL A 552 23.84 -12.09 -2.30
C VAL A 552 23.90 -12.10 -0.77
N ASP A 553 22.85 -11.65 -0.08
CA ASP A 553 22.80 -11.64 1.40
C ASP A 553 22.68 -13.06 2.01
N LEU A 554 22.35 -14.06 1.19
CA LEU A 554 22.11 -15.44 1.64
C LEU A 554 23.37 -16.09 2.25
N GLU A 555 24.58 -15.76 1.77
CA GLU A 555 25.85 -16.22 2.34
C GLU A 555 26.14 -15.61 3.73
N HIS A 556 25.36 -14.62 4.16
CA HIS A 556 25.51 -13.91 5.43
C HIS A 556 24.38 -14.23 6.43
N GLU A 557 23.49 -15.16 6.10
CA GLU A 557 22.39 -15.59 6.98
C GLU A 557 22.77 -16.72 7.94
N THR A 558 22.24 -16.66 9.17
CA THR A 558 22.42 -17.73 10.17
C THR A 558 21.31 -18.79 10.14
N LEU A 559 20.06 -18.36 9.97
CA LEU A 559 18.89 -19.23 9.82
C LEU A 559 17.96 -18.67 8.75
N VAL A 560 17.64 -19.49 7.74
CA VAL A 560 16.68 -19.14 6.67
C VAL A 560 15.52 -20.12 6.66
N LEU A 561 14.28 -19.63 6.72
CA LEU A 561 13.08 -20.45 6.61
C LEU A 561 12.35 -20.09 5.32
N ALA A 562 12.09 -21.04 4.44
CA ALA A 562 11.35 -20.79 3.21
C ALA A 562 9.94 -21.39 3.30
N VAL A 563 8.91 -20.57 3.08
CA VAL A 563 7.50 -20.99 3.06
C VAL A 563 6.92 -20.67 1.69
N THR A 564 6.85 -21.66 0.82
CA THR A 564 6.58 -21.42 -0.61
C THR A 564 5.55 -22.37 -1.21
N SER A 565 4.79 -21.89 -2.18
CA SER A 565 3.90 -22.72 -3.00
C SER A 565 4.60 -23.21 -4.28
N THR A 566 3.98 -24.16 -4.98
CA THR A 566 4.37 -24.56 -6.35
C THR A 566 3.18 -24.33 -7.27
N PHE A 567 3.43 -23.73 -8.44
CA PHE A 567 2.41 -23.38 -9.43
C PHE A 567 2.68 -24.07 -10.78
N GLY A 568 1.85 -23.81 -11.79
CA GLY A 568 2.01 -24.39 -13.12
C GLY A 568 2.08 -25.93 -13.12
N ASN A 569 3.19 -26.48 -13.64
CA ASN A 569 3.49 -27.91 -13.62
C ASN A 569 4.81 -28.21 -12.88
N GLY A 570 5.00 -27.61 -11.69
CA GLY A 570 6.25 -27.69 -10.92
C GLY A 570 7.07 -26.39 -10.95
N ASP A 571 6.50 -25.33 -11.52
CA ASP A 571 7.13 -24.03 -11.66
C ASP A 571 7.01 -23.24 -10.33
N PRO A 572 7.96 -22.31 -10.05
CA PRO A 572 7.80 -21.41 -8.91
C PRO A 572 6.59 -20.48 -9.13
N PRO A 573 6.01 -19.92 -8.06
CA PRO A 573 5.13 -18.76 -8.14
C PRO A 573 5.88 -17.55 -8.71
N GLU A 574 5.16 -16.53 -9.20
CA GLU A 574 5.79 -15.38 -9.88
C GLU A 574 6.75 -14.59 -8.98
N ASP A 575 6.42 -14.43 -7.70
CA ASP A 575 7.28 -13.83 -6.66
C ASP A 575 8.48 -14.72 -6.25
N GLY A 576 8.55 -15.95 -6.76
CA GLY A 576 9.68 -16.88 -6.63
C GLY A 576 10.59 -16.98 -7.86
N GLU A 577 10.32 -16.26 -8.95
CA GLU A 577 11.16 -16.27 -10.16
C GLU A 577 12.41 -15.40 -10.04
N VAL A 578 13.56 -16.02 -9.76
CA VAL A 578 14.86 -15.32 -9.71
C VAL A 578 15.31 -14.89 -11.11
N ARG A 579 15.18 -13.59 -11.43
CA ARG A 579 15.67 -13.02 -12.69
C ARG A 579 17.21 -13.01 -12.73
N PRO A 580 17.86 -13.67 -13.71
CA PRO A 580 19.32 -13.73 -13.75
C PRO A 580 19.90 -12.40 -14.27
N HIS A 581 20.48 -11.60 -13.37
CA HIS A 581 21.32 -10.46 -13.76
C HIS A 581 22.73 -10.44 -13.11
N VAL A 582 22.98 -11.23 -12.07
CA VAL A 582 24.32 -11.40 -11.50
C VAL A 582 24.55 -12.85 -11.10
N MET A 583 25.18 -13.64 -11.98
CA MET A 583 26.20 -14.66 -11.67
C MET A 583 26.54 -15.48 -12.92
N SER A 584 27.72 -15.26 -13.47
CA SER A 584 28.28 -16.06 -14.57
C SER A 584 28.88 -17.36 -14.05
N GLN A 585 28.08 -18.43 -13.96
CA GLN A 585 28.58 -19.82 -14.04
C GLN A 585 27.46 -20.85 -14.34
N GLN A 586 27.60 -21.50 -15.50
CA GLN A 586 26.84 -22.63 -16.06
C GLN A 586 25.42 -22.95 -15.51
N PRO A 587 24.34 -22.65 -16.25
CA PRO A 587 23.02 -23.18 -15.94
C PRO A 587 22.91 -24.66 -16.31
N ARG A 588 22.76 -25.54 -15.32
CA ARG A 588 22.10 -26.85 -15.51
C ARG A 588 20.60 -26.64 -15.29
N SER A 589 19.77 -27.04 -16.27
CA SER A 589 18.34 -26.67 -16.31
C SER A 589 17.56 -27.02 -15.03
N TYR A 590 16.66 -26.12 -14.65
CA TYR A 590 15.68 -26.29 -13.58
C TYR A 590 14.80 -27.54 -13.78
N LYS A 591 14.21 -27.73 -14.97
CA LYS A 591 13.29 -28.86 -15.20
C LYS A 591 13.99 -30.23 -15.14
N VAL A 592 15.23 -30.33 -15.61
CA VAL A 592 16.04 -31.56 -15.51
C VAL A 592 16.33 -31.94 -14.05
N ARG A 593 16.60 -30.95 -13.20
CA ARG A 593 16.94 -31.18 -11.79
C ARG A 593 15.72 -31.44 -10.89
N PHE A 594 14.63 -30.71 -11.09
CA PHE A 594 13.53 -30.65 -10.11
C PHE A 594 12.20 -31.26 -10.61
N ASN A 595 12.03 -31.41 -11.93
CA ASN A 595 10.83 -32.01 -12.55
C ASN A 595 11.11 -33.37 -13.21
N SER A 596 12.24 -34.02 -12.91
CA SER A 596 12.57 -35.37 -13.39
C SER A 596 11.95 -36.47 -12.51
N VAL A 597 11.50 -37.54 -13.15
CA VAL A 597 10.59 -38.54 -12.57
C VAL A 597 11.31 -39.43 -11.54
N SER A 598 11.27 -39.04 -10.28
CA SER A 598 11.67 -39.93 -9.17
C SER A 598 10.49 -40.82 -8.74
N SER A 599 10.30 -41.91 -9.49
CA SER A 599 9.38 -42.99 -9.13
C SER A 599 10.09 -44.33 -9.16
N TYR A 600 10.92 -44.62 -8.15
CA TYR A 600 11.20 -46.00 -7.74
C TYR A 600 11.62 -46.10 -6.28
N SER A 601 11.33 -47.25 -5.68
CA SER A 601 11.45 -47.54 -4.25
C SER A 601 12.89 -47.53 -3.73
N ASP A 602 13.14 -46.88 -2.59
CA ASP A 602 14.38 -47.06 -1.83
C ASP A 602 14.26 -48.26 -0.87
N THR A 603 14.27 -49.46 -1.44
CA THR A 603 14.42 -50.72 -0.69
C THR A 603 15.83 -51.29 -0.87
N ARG A 604 16.80 -50.74 -0.13
CA ARG A 604 18.10 -51.38 0.07
C ARG A 604 18.46 -51.45 1.55
N LYS A 605 18.36 -52.66 2.10
CA LYS A 605 18.91 -53.01 3.41
C LYS A 605 20.44 -52.82 3.39
N SER A 606 20.97 -52.02 4.29
CA SER A 606 22.33 -52.18 4.81
C SER A 606 22.29 -52.10 6.34
N SER A 607 22.88 -53.11 6.98
CA SER A 607 22.80 -53.37 8.42
C SER A 607 23.82 -52.60 9.24
N SER A 608 23.36 -51.85 10.25
CA SER A 608 23.92 -51.80 11.63
C SER A 608 23.21 -50.72 12.45
N ASP A 609 23.03 -50.95 13.75
CA ASP A 609 22.29 -50.08 14.67
C ASP A 609 22.84 -48.64 14.77
N GLU A 610 22.00 -47.63 14.50
CA GLU A 610 22.07 -46.29 15.10
C GLU A 610 20.66 -45.65 15.17
N PRO A 611 20.38 -44.75 16.15
CA PRO A 611 19.02 -44.32 16.47
C PRO A 611 18.49 -43.13 15.65
N GLU A 612 17.16 -43.08 15.52
CA GLU A 612 16.28 -41.96 15.09
C GLU A 612 16.84 -40.91 14.11
N ALA A 613 16.23 -40.82 12.93
CA ALA A 613 16.59 -39.90 11.85
C ALA A 613 16.61 -38.42 12.28
N LYS A 614 17.81 -37.93 12.64
CA LYS A 614 18.09 -36.51 12.84
C LYS A 614 17.84 -35.72 11.55
N ILE A 615 17.29 -34.52 11.71
CA ILE A 615 17.17 -33.54 10.62
C ILE A 615 18.59 -33.10 10.23
N ASN A 616 19.13 -33.69 9.16
CA ASN A 616 20.51 -33.46 8.74
C ASN A 616 20.70 -32.01 8.24
N PHE A 617 21.60 -31.30 8.91
CA PHE A 617 21.98 -29.91 8.62
C PHE A 617 23.32 -29.78 7.88
N GLU A 618 23.79 -30.85 7.23
CA GLU A 618 25.05 -30.84 6.49
C GLU A 618 24.79 -30.61 5.00
N SER A 619 25.14 -29.41 4.53
CA SER A 619 25.09 -29.02 3.12
C SER A 619 26.49 -28.63 2.64
N THR A 620 27.01 -29.29 1.62
CA THR A 620 28.27 -28.92 0.96
C THR A 620 27.97 -28.03 -0.26
N GLY A 621 28.16 -26.72 -0.12
CA GLY A 621 27.92 -25.73 -1.17
C GLY A 621 27.97 -24.29 -0.62
N PRO A 622 27.48 -23.28 -1.34
CA PRO A 622 27.42 -21.89 -0.86
C PRO A 622 26.62 -21.75 0.45
N LEU A 623 25.68 -22.66 0.68
CA LEU A 623 24.85 -22.73 1.89
C LEU A 623 25.52 -23.44 3.08
N ALA A 624 26.79 -23.83 3.00
CA ALA A 624 27.46 -24.60 4.07
C ALA A 624 27.50 -23.90 5.44
N ASN A 625 27.40 -22.56 5.46
CA ASN A 625 27.37 -21.76 6.69
C ASN A 625 25.94 -21.42 7.15
N VAL A 626 24.91 -21.74 6.37
CA VAL A 626 23.52 -21.31 6.57
C VAL A 626 22.68 -22.49 7.04
N ARG A 627 22.01 -22.37 8.18
CA ARG A 627 20.99 -23.34 8.59
C ARG A 627 19.68 -22.99 7.89
N PHE A 628 18.99 -23.96 7.31
CA PHE A 628 17.71 -23.69 6.65
C PHE A 628 16.67 -24.78 6.84
N SER A 629 15.40 -24.43 6.65
CA SER A 629 14.28 -25.37 6.58
C SER A 629 13.21 -24.84 5.63
N VAL A 630 12.58 -25.74 4.87
CA VAL A 630 11.61 -25.39 3.83
C VAL A 630 10.25 -26.04 4.15
N PHE A 631 9.17 -25.27 3.97
CA PHE A 631 7.80 -25.76 3.96
C PHE A 631 7.18 -25.53 2.58
N GLY A 632 6.89 -26.64 1.88
CA GLY A 632 6.27 -26.63 0.56
C GLY A 632 4.76 -26.75 0.63
N LEU A 633 4.05 -25.74 0.12
CA LEU A 633 2.62 -25.82 -0.17
C LEU A 633 2.42 -26.38 -1.58
N GLY A 634 1.67 -27.46 -1.69
CA GLY A 634 1.35 -28.08 -2.97
C GLY A 634 0.16 -29.03 -2.84
N SER A 635 -0.27 -29.59 -3.96
CA SER A 635 -1.35 -30.59 -4.01
C SER A 635 -0.85 -31.86 -4.69
N ARG A 636 -1.07 -33.02 -4.04
CA ARG A 636 -0.75 -34.35 -4.60
C ARG A 636 -1.52 -34.67 -5.89
N ALA A 637 -2.47 -33.82 -6.30
CA ALA A 637 -3.12 -33.89 -7.61
C ALA A 637 -2.18 -33.52 -8.77
N TYR A 638 -1.06 -32.84 -8.51
CA TYR A 638 -0.08 -32.43 -9.52
C TYR A 638 1.08 -33.44 -9.55
N PRO A 639 1.61 -33.82 -10.74
CA PRO A 639 2.69 -34.79 -10.84
C PRO A 639 3.98 -34.36 -10.12
N HIS A 640 4.28 -33.06 -10.14
CA HIS A 640 5.49 -32.46 -9.56
C HIS A 640 5.15 -31.87 -8.19
N PHE A 641 4.80 -32.74 -7.24
CA PHE A 641 4.34 -32.36 -5.90
C PHE A 641 5.41 -31.58 -5.12
N CYS A 642 5.11 -30.33 -4.75
CA CYS A 642 6.01 -29.42 -4.04
C CYS A 642 7.38 -29.25 -4.72
N ALA A 643 7.46 -29.31 -6.06
CA ALA A 643 8.73 -29.32 -6.81
C ALA A 643 9.69 -28.17 -6.47
N PHE A 644 9.15 -26.97 -6.19
CA PHE A 644 9.98 -25.82 -5.82
C PHE A 644 10.56 -25.92 -4.38
N ALA A 645 10.02 -26.81 -3.54
CA ALA A 645 10.32 -26.91 -2.11
C ALA A 645 10.87 -28.27 -1.63
N HIS A 646 10.56 -29.36 -2.32
CA HIS A 646 10.93 -30.75 -2.00
C HIS A 646 10.73 -31.19 -0.51
N ALA A 647 9.71 -30.65 0.18
CA ALA A 647 9.47 -30.89 1.61
C ALA A 647 8.01 -31.31 1.96
N LEU A 648 7.82 -31.79 3.21
CA LEU A 648 6.63 -32.54 3.69
C LEU A 648 5.27 -31.81 3.62
N CYS A 649 4.21 -32.62 3.51
CA CYS A 649 2.86 -32.22 3.08
C CYS A 649 1.82 -32.07 4.21
N GLY A 650 0.97 -31.05 4.12
CA GLY A 650 -0.38 -31.01 4.72
C GLY A 650 -0.77 -29.59 5.13
N GLN A 651 -1.88 -29.08 4.60
CA GLN A 651 -2.14 -27.63 4.53
C GLN A 651 -1.92 -26.89 5.86
N GLU A 652 -2.80 -27.11 6.84
CA GLU A 652 -2.77 -26.39 8.12
C GLU A 652 -2.11 -27.23 9.23
N GLU A 653 -2.49 -28.51 9.33
CA GLU A 653 -2.03 -29.40 10.40
C GLU A 653 -0.53 -29.75 10.28
N SER A 654 -0.05 -30.05 9.07
CA SER A 654 1.38 -30.28 8.86
C SER A 654 2.18 -28.97 8.88
N PHE A 655 1.61 -27.82 8.50
CA PHE A 655 2.24 -26.51 8.76
C PHE A 655 2.43 -26.29 10.26
N ARG A 656 1.38 -26.46 11.08
CA ARG A 656 1.47 -26.34 12.55
C ARG A 656 2.47 -27.33 13.16
N THR A 657 2.47 -28.57 12.69
CA THR A 657 3.39 -29.61 13.15
C THR A 657 4.84 -29.29 12.75
N TRP A 658 5.07 -28.88 11.51
CA TRP A 658 6.38 -28.45 11.01
C TRP A 658 6.87 -27.19 11.73
N ALA A 659 6.03 -26.17 11.89
CA ALA A 659 6.39 -24.94 12.59
C ALA A 659 6.80 -25.21 14.05
N LYS A 660 6.06 -26.06 14.77
CA LYS A 660 6.44 -26.51 16.13
C LYS A 660 7.76 -27.28 16.13
N LYS A 661 7.92 -28.26 15.23
CA LYS A 661 9.15 -29.07 15.12
C LYS A 661 10.38 -28.23 14.77
N VAL A 662 10.26 -27.32 13.80
CA VAL A 662 11.35 -26.46 13.32
C VAL A 662 11.67 -25.36 14.33
N PHE A 663 10.68 -24.78 15.02
CA PHE A 663 10.92 -23.85 16.14
C PHE A 663 11.69 -24.54 17.27
N LYS A 664 11.26 -25.74 17.68
CA LYS A 664 11.97 -26.53 18.71
C LYS A 664 13.37 -26.93 18.26
N ALA A 665 13.51 -27.49 17.06
CA ALA A 665 14.81 -27.89 16.50
C ALA A 665 15.76 -26.68 16.35
N ALA A 666 15.27 -25.52 15.93
CA ALA A 666 16.08 -24.29 15.92
C ALA A 666 16.48 -23.87 17.34
N CYS A 667 15.56 -23.88 18.31
CA CYS A 667 15.89 -23.56 19.71
C CYS A 667 16.97 -24.50 20.28
N ASP A 668 16.95 -25.78 19.91
CA ASP A 668 17.94 -26.76 20.36
C ASP A 668 19.29 -26.60 19.63
N VAL A 669 19.27 -26.45 18.29
CA VAL A 669 20.48 -26.19 17.46
C VAL A 669 21.20 -24.92 17.88
N PHE A 670 20.46 -23.87 18.26
CA PHE A 670 21.00 -22.59 18.71
C PHE A 670 21.04 -22.43 20.24
N CYS A 671 20.75 -23.49 21.00
CA CYS A 671 20.87 -23.57 22.47
C CYS A 671 20.11 -22.46 23.25
N VAL A 672 18.89 -22.14 22.83
CA VAL A 672 18.08 -21.01 23.34
C VAL A 672 17.08 -21.43 24.46
N GLY A 673 17.35 -22.55 25.16
CA GLY A 673 16.32 -23.36 25.82
C GLY A 673 15.77 -22.90 27.17
N ASP A 674 16.53 -22.19 28.01
CA ASP A 674 16.19 -22.04 29.45
C ASP A 674 15.22 -20.89 29.77
N ASP A 675 15.06 -19.90 28.88
CA ASP A 675 14.29 -18.67 29.12
C ASP A 675 12.94 -18.61 28.35
N VAL A 676 12.57 -19.66 27.59
CA VAL A 676 11.42 -19.64 26.67
C VAL A 676 10.31 -20.57 27.15
N ASN A 677 9.16 -20.00 27.55
CA ASN A 677 7.99 -20.80 27.93
C ASN A 677 7.29 -21.37 26.68
N ILE A 678 7.62 -22.62 26.36
CA ILE A 678 7.11 -23.37 25.21
C ILE A 678 5.60 -23.60 25.30
N GLU A 679 5.00 -23.73 26.50
CA GLU A 679 3.55 -23.90 26.65
C GLU A 679 2.79 -22.64 26.25
N LYS A 680 3.28 -21.45 26.63
CA LYS A 680 2.66 -20.16 26.26
C LYS A 680 2.65 -19.87 24.76
N ALA A 681 3.57 -20.47 24.00
CA ALA A 681 3.58 -20.44 22.53
C ALA A 681 2.70 -21.53 21.90
N ASN A 682 2.29 -22.55 22.67
CA ASN A 682 1.41 -23.64 22.23
C ASN A 682 -0.07 -23.41 22.63
N ASP A 683 -0.34 -22.70 23.72
CA ASP A 683 -1.69 -22.47 24.25
C ASP A 683 -2.52 -21.50 23.39
N SER A 684 -1.88 -20.75 22.50
CA SER A 684 -2.51 -19.88 21.50
C SER A 684 -3.36 -20.63 20.43
N LEU A 685 -3.67 -21.93 20.62
CA LEU A 685 -4.15 -22.81 19.55
C LEU A 685 -5.48 -23.60 19.79
N ILE A 686 -6.07 -23.77 21.01
CA ILE A 686 -7.09 -24.84 21.26
C ILE A 686 -8.19 -24.57 22.34
N SER A 687 -9.51 -24.85 22.07
CA SER A 687 -10.56 -25.33 23.06
C SER A 687 -11.95 -25.84 22.48
N ASN A 688 -13.10 -25.77 23.21
CA ASN A 688 -14.09 -26.89 23.45
C ASN A 688 -15.47 -26.47 24.13
N ASP A 689 -16.63 -27.20 24.17
CA ASP A 689 -17.32 -28.24 23.34
C ASP A 689 -18.83 -28.58 23.79
N ARG A 690 -19.73 -29.09 22.88
CA ARG A 690 -21.15 -29.65 22.92
C ARG A 690 -22.37 -28.91 23.60
N SER A 691 -23.69 -29.06 23.26
CA SER A 691 -24.50 -29.45 22.03
C SER A 691 -26.08 -29.33 22.22
N TRP A 692 -26.91 -29.11 21.15
CA TRP A 692 -28.43 -29.18 21.10
C TRP A 692 -28.99 -29.22 19.66
N LYS A 693 -30.32 -29.43 19.53
CA LYS A 693 -30.98 -30.20 18.46
C LYS A 693 -32.17 -29.51 17.77
N LYS A 694 -32.10 -29.46 16.43
CA LYS A 694 -33.07 -30.00 15.42
C LYS A 694 -34.57 -29.65 15.44
N SER A 695 -35.19 -29.12 16.49
CA SER A 695 -36.66 -29.19 16.65
C SER A 695 -37.50 -27.98 16.17
N LYS A 696 -37.00 -27.07 15.31
CA LYS A 696 -37.69 -25.78 15.08
C LYS A 696 -37.90 -25.21 13.66
N PHE A 697 -37.31 -25.71 12.56
CA PHE A 697 -37.49 -25.09 11.23
C PHE A 697 -37.68 -26.07 10.07
N ARG A 698 -38.36 -25.63 9.00
CA ARG A 698 -38.79 -26.41 7.81
C ARG A 698 -38.65 -25.55 6.54
N MET A 699 -38.34 -26.19 5.40
CA MET A 699 -38.05 -25.58 4.09
C MET A 699 -39.21 -25.64 3.07
N THR A 700 -39.11 -24.83 2.00
CA THR A 700 -39.76 -25.03 0.68
C THR A 700 -38.87 -24.52 -0.48
N TYR A 701 -39.04 -25.09 -1.68
CA TYR A 701 -38.20 -24.95 -2.90
C TYR A 701 -38.84 -23.96 -3.92
N THR A 702 -38.34 -23.61 -5.12
CA THR A 702 -37.60 -24.31 -6.23
C THR A 702 -36.95 -23.26 -7.17
N ALA A 703 -35.98 -23.54 -8.05
CA ALA A 703 -36.12 -24.30 -9.30
C ALA A 703 -34.79 -24.89 -9.86
N GLU A 704 -34.89 -25.67 -10.95
CA GLU A 704 -33.84 -26.56 -11.48
C GLU A 704 -32.83 -25.85 -12.41
N ALA A 705 -31.58 -26.35 -12.43
CA ALA A 705 -30.54 -25.95 -13.39
C ALA A 705 -30.28 -27.09 -14.41
N PRO A 706 -30.15 -26.79 -15.72
CA PRO A 706 -29.85 -27.78 -16.75
C PRO A 706 -28.37 -28.23 -16.74
N ALA A 707 -28.04 -29.18 -17.63
CA ALA A 707 -26.71 -29.76 -17.75
C ALA A 707 -25.60 -28.74 -18.04
N ARG A 708 -24.36 -29.05 -17.62
CA ARG A 708 -23.17 -28.21 -17.82
C ARG A 708 -23.02 -27.77 -19.28
N PHE A 709 -22.83 -26.46 -19.50
CA PHE A 709 -22.62 -25.86 -20.82
C PHE A 709 -21.39 -24.93 -20.82
N THR A 710 -20.89 -24.65 -22.02
CA THR A 710 -19.72 -23.78 -22.26
C THR A 710 -20.18 -22.55 -23.01
N ILE A 711 -19.74 -21.36 -22.59
CA ILE A 711 -20.04 -20.09 -23.26
C ILE A 711 -18.81 -19.56 -24.00
N PHE A 712 -19.08 -18.82 -25.07
CA PHE A 712 -18.10 -18.04 -25.81
C PHE A 712 -18.29 -16.56 -25.45
N VAL A 713 -17.26 -15.96 -24.86
CA VAL A 713 -17.28 -14.55 -24.44
C VAL A 713 -16.42 -13.74 -25.40
N ARG A 714 -16.90 -12.57 -25.81
CA ARG A 714 -16.13 -11.56 -26.57
C ARG A 714 -16.06 -10.29 -25.75
N LEU A 715 -14.85 -9.82 -25.48
CA LEU A 715 -14.57 -8.59 -24.75
C LEU A 715 -13.91 -7.59 -25.70
N HIS A 716 -14.38 -6.36 -25.72
CA HIS A 716 -13.77 -5.28 -26.50
C HIS A 716 -12.73 -4.56 -25.63
N THR A 717 -11.51 -4.36 -26.14
CA THR A 717 -10.41 -3.76 -25.37
C THR A 717 -10.47 -2.23 -25.29
N ASN A 718 -11.34 -1.59 -26.08
CA ASN A 718 -11.45 -0.13 -26.21
C ASN A 718 -10.10 0.55 -26.51
N ASP A 719 -9.27 -0.10 -27.34
CA ASP A 719 -7.94 0.37 -27.74
C ASP A 719 -6.98 0.65 -26.57
N HIS A 720 -7.18 -0.01 -25.42
CA HIS A 720 -6.25 0.08 -24.29
C HIS A 720 -4.96 -0.72 -24.56
N ASP A 721 -3.84 -0.03 -24.77
CA ASP A 721 -2.50 -0.62 -24.98
C ASP A 721 -2.12 -1.71 -23.96
N ARG A 722 -2.56 -1.57 -22.70
CA ARG A 722 -2.30 -2.52 -21.60
C ARG A 722 -3.00 -3.88 -21.76
N LEU A 723 -3.91 -4.01 -22.73
CA LEU A 723 -4.59 -5.26 -23.08
C LEU A 723 -4.04 -5.87 -24.40
N SER A 724 -2.86 -5.43 -24.84
CA SER A 724 -2.10 -6.11 -25.89
C SER A 724 -1.75 -7.54 -25.46
N TYR A 725 -1.92 -8.51 -26.34
CA TYR A 725 -1.71 -9.93 -26.08
C TYR A 725 -1.19 -10.66 -27.32
N GLN A 726 -0.68 -11.87 -27.14
CA GLN A 726 -0.29 -12.80 -28.20
C GLN A 726 -1.11 -14.10 -28.11
N PRO A 727 -1.27 -14.85 -29.23
CA PRO A 727 -1.86 -16.18 -29.21
C PRO A 727 -1.16 -17.09 -28.19
N GLY A 728 -1.92 -17.63 -27.23
CA GLY A 728 -1.42 -18.45 -26.12
C GLY A 728 -1.46 -17.76 -24.75
N ASP A 729 -1.51 -16.42 -24.68
CA ASP A 729 -1.57 -15.67 -23.43
C ASP A 729 -2.91 -15.87 -22.67
N HIS A 730 -2.93 -15.51 -21.39
CA HIS A 730 -4.10 -15.60 -20.52
C HIS A 730 -4.71 -14.23 -20.22
N LEU A 731 -6.02 -14.20 -19.96
CA LEU A 731 -6.71 -13.04 -19.39
C LEU A 731 -7.12 -13.34 -17.95
N GLY A 732 -6.59 -12.57 -17.00
CA GLY A 732 -7.03 -12.54 -15.60
C GLY A 732 -8.23 -11.63 -15.43
N ILE A 733 -9.36 -12.16 -14.94
CA ILE A 733 -10.62 -11.43 -14.79
C ILE A 733 -11.00 -11.31 -13.31
N PHE A 734 -11.35 -10.10 -12.86
CA PHE A 734 -11.95 -9.87 -11.54
C PHE A 734 -13.47 -9.92 -11.64
N PRO A 735 -14.15 -10.92 -11.03
CA PRO A 735 -15.60 -11.09 -11.12
C PRO A 735 -16.36 -10.36 -10.03
N GLY A 736 -17.68 -10.25 -10.18
CA GLY A 736 -18.61 -9.95 -9.09
C GLY A 736 -19.24 -11.21 -8.48
N ASN A 737 -19.34 -11.27 -7.16
CA ASN A 737 -20.19 -12.24 -6.45
C ASN A 737 -21.68 -12.02 -6.78
N HIS A 738 -22.51 -13.05 -6.56
CA HIS A 738 -23.93 -12.98 -6.88
C HIS A 738 -24.66 -12.02 -5.93
N GLU A 739 -25.54 -11.17 -6.48
CA GLU A 739 -26.25 -10.13 -5.73
C GLU A 739 -27.09 -10.70 -4.58
N ASP A 740 -27.81 -11.80 -4.82
CA ASP A 740 -28.54 -12.55 -3.80
C ASP A 740 -27.65 -13.00 -2.63
N LEU A 741 -26.42 -13.48 -2.89
CA LEU A 741 -25.48 -13.91 -1.84
C LEU A 741 -24.92 -12.71 -1.07
N VAL A 742 -24.63 -11.59 -1.75
CA VAL A 742 -24.18 -10.35 -1.12
C VAL A 742 -25.28 -9.78 -0.23
N THR A 743 -26.51 -9.73 -0.72
CA THR A 743 -27.69 -9.24 0.02
C THR A 743 -27.99 -10.14 1.21
N ALA A 744 -28.05 -11.45 1.01
CA ALA A 744 -28.27 -12.41 2.08
C ALA A 744 -27.14 -12.41 3.13
N LEU A 745 -25.90 -12.06 2.77
CA LEU A 745 -24.82 -11.86 3.74
C LEU A 745 -25.01 -10.59 4.56
N ILE A 746 -25.36 -9.46 3.93
CA ILE A 746 -25.57 -8.18 4.60
C ILE A 746 -26.75 -8.28 5.58
N ASP A 747 -27.83 -8.97 5.21
CA ASP A 747 -29.00 -9.23 6.07
C ASP A 747 -28.68 -10.08 7.32
N LYS A 748 -27.49 -10.69 7.41
CA LYS A 748 -27.01 -11.48 8.56
C LYS A 748 -26.03 -10.72 9.46
N LEU A 749 -25.66 -9.49 9.10
CA LEU A 749 -24.75 -8.67 9.88
C LEU A 749 -25.47 -7.97 11.04
N GLU A 750 -24.79 -7.87 12.18
CA GLU A 750 -25.30 -7.19 13.38
C GLU A 750 -25.28 -5.66 13.24
N ASP A 751 -24.20 -5.11 12.71
CA ASP A 751 -23.89 -3.68 12.65
C ASP A 751 -23.85 -3.14 11.21
N ALA A 752 -24.62 -3.76 10.30
CA ALA A 752 -24.63 -3.46 8.87
C ALA A 752 -24.73 -1.93 8.60
N PRO A 753 -23.68 -1.29 8.06
CA PRO A 753 -23.81 0.08 7.58
C PRO A 753 -24.77 0.12 6.37
N PRO A 754 -25.46 1.24 6.12
CA PRO A 754 -26.34 1.38 4.97
C PRO A 754 -25.65 0.95 3.66
N VAL A 755 -26.32 0.13 2.85
CA VAL A 755 -25.72 -0.51 1.65
C VAL A 755 -25.17 0.48 0.61
N ASN A 756 -25.60 1.74 0.67
CA ASN A 756 -25.18 2.85 -0.18
C ASN A 756 -24.19 3.81 0.49
N GLN A 757 -23.82 3.59 1.76
CA GLN A 757 -22.84 4.40 2.47
C GLN A 757 -21.42 3.90 2.20
N ILE A 758 -20.53 4.81 1.80
CA ILE A 758 -19.10 4.53 1.68
C ILE A 758 -18.52 4.43 3.10
N ILE A 759 -17.82 3.33 3.36
CA ILE A 759 -17.12 3.02 4.60
C ILE A 759 -15.61 2.89 4.33
N LYS A 760 -14.81 2.98 5.40
CA LYS A 760 -13.40 2.60 5.42
C LYS A 760 -13.14 1.77 6.68
N VAL A 761 -12.07 0.99 6.69
CA VAL A 761 -11.66 0.19 7.84
C VAL A 761 -10.38 0.79 8.43
N GLU A 762 -10.28 0.81 9.76
CA GLU A 762 -9.13 1.27 10.53
C GLU A 762 -8.81 0.22 11.59
N PHE A 763 -7.53 -0.01 11.88
CA PHE A 763 -7.09 -0.90 12.96
C PHE A 763 -6.29 -0.11 14.00
N LEU A 764 -6.30 -0.58 15.25
CA LEU A 764 -5.56 0.02 16.35
C LEU A 764 -4.15 -0.57 16.40
N GLU A 765 -3.13 0.22 16.10
CA GLU A 765 -1.72 -0.17 16.23
C GLU A 765 -1.29 -0.02 17.71
N GLU A 766 -1.44 -1.11 18.48
CA GLU A 766 -0.96 -1.18 19.87
C GLU A 766 0.57 -1.25 19.91
N ARG A 767 1.24 -0.16 20.32
CA ARG A 767 2.69 -0.15 20.51
C ARG A 767 3.02 -0.34 21.99
N ASN A 768 3.70 -1.45 22.31
CA ASN A 768 4.31 -1.71 23.62
C ASN A 768 5.51 -0.78 23.91
N THR A 769 5.23 0.52 23.94
CA THR A 769 6.09 1.65 24.29
C THR A 769 5.22 2.68 25.04
N ALA A 770 5.81 3.61 25.77
CA ALA A 770 5.07 4.63 26.54
C ALA A 770 4.31 5.68 25.68
N LEU A 771 4.08 5.40 24.39
CA LEU A 771 3.51 6.33 23.39
C LEU A 771 2.03 6.09 23.06
N GLY A 772 1.45 4.97 23.51
CA GLY A 772 0.04 4.66 23.30
C GLY A 772 -0.33 4.23 21.88
N ASP A 773 -1.62 3.95 21.69
CA ASP A 773 -2.15 3.22 20.54
C ASP A 773 -2.75 4.19 19.51
N ASN A 774 -2.43 4.01 18.23
CA ASN A 774 -2.93 4.87 17.15
C ASN A 774 -3.84 4.09 16.20
N TRP A 775 -4.96 4.68 15.80
CA TRP A 775 -5.76 4.14 14.70
C TRP A 775 -5.06 4.43 13.36
N THR A 776 -4.80 3.37 12.60
CA THR A 776 -4.19 3.42 11.27
C THR A 776 -5.17 2.87 10.24
N ASN A 777 -5.19 3.43 9.03
CA ASN A 777 -6.09 2.94 7.98
C ASN A 777 -5.69 1.51 7.57
N GLU A 778 -6.67 0.61 7.52
CA GLU A 778 -6.52 -0.65 6.81
C GLU A 778 -6.59 -0.36 5.31
N THR A 779 -5.52 -0.69 4.57
CA THR A 779 -5.38 -0.40 3.14
C THR A 779 -5.78 -1.57 2.24
N ARG A 780 -6.09 -2.73 2.84
CA ARG A 780 -6.48 -3.97 2.16
C ARG A 780 -7.68 -3.84 1.21
N ILE A 781 -8.66 -2.99 1.55
CA ILE A 781 -9.79 -2.66 0.68
C ILE A 781 -9.93 -1.13 0.56
N PRO A 782 -10.22 -0.59 -0.63
CA PRO A 782 -10.40 0.85 -0.79
C PRO A 782 -11.70 1.32 -0.10
N PRO A 783 -11.85 2.62 0.21
CA PRO A 783 -13.11 3.17 0.70
C PRO A 783 -14.25 2.91 -0.30
N CYS A 784 -15.17 2.01 0.06
CA CYS A 784 -16.26 1.55 -0.80
C CYS A 784 -17.53 1.31 0.03
N THR A 785 -18.65 0.97 -0.60
CA THR A 785 -19.82 0.50 0.16
C THR A 785 -19.60 -0.93 0.64
N ILE A 786 -20.28 -1.35 1.71
CA ILE A 786 -20.22 -2.75 2.17
C ILE A 786 -20.73 -3.74 1.10
N TYR A 787 -21.68 -3.29 0.28
CA TYR A 787 -22.15 -4.03 -0.90
C TYR A 787 -21.01 -4.26 -1.90
N HIS A 788 -20.26 -3.22 -2.28
CA HIS A 788 -19.10 -3.39 -3.17
C HIS A 788 -17.96 -4.19 -2.53
N ALA A 789 -17.75 -4.10 -1.21
CA ALA A 789 -16.77 -4.91 -0.49
C ALA A 789 -17.03 -6.41 -0.69
N PHE A 790 -18.26 -6.87 -0.42
CA PHE A 790 -18.64 -8.27 -0.62
C PHE A 790 -18.90 -8.65 -2.08
N GLN A 791 -19.25 -7.70 -2.96
CA GLN A 791 -19.46 -8.01 -4.38
C GLN A 791 -18.15 -8.19 -5.13
N TYR A 792 -17.16 -7.31 -4.94
CA TYR A 792 -15.98 -7.22 -5.81
C TYR A 792 -14.63 -7.42 -5.12
N PHE A 793 -14.53 -7.24 -3.80
CA PHE A 793 -13.24 -7.25 -3.10
C PHE A 793 -13.01 -8.48 -2.21
N LEU A 794 -14.06 -9.10 -1.66
CA LEU A 794 -13.95 -10.21 -0.69
C LEU A 794 -14.55 -11.52 -1.22
N ASP A 795 -13.92 -12.65 -0.88
CA ASP A 795 -14.46 -13.97 -1.18
C ASP A 795 -15.44 -14.41 -0.09
N ILE A 796 -16.72 -14.49 -0.46
CA ILE A 796 -17.84 -14.93 0.39
C ILE A 796 -18.26 -16.38 0.09
N THR A 797 -17.57 -17.06 -0.83
CA THR A 797 -17.94 -18.36 -1.41
C THR A 797 -16.99 -19.50 -1.06
N THR A 798 -15.70 -19.21 -0.87
CA THR A 798 -14.74 -20.17 -0.35
C THR A 798 -15.08 -20.53 1.11
N PRO A 799 -15.12 -21.82 1.50
CA PRO A 799 -15.43 -22.22 2.87
C PRO A 799 -14.53 -21.52 3.91
N PRO A 800 -15.10 -20.94 4.98
CA PRO A 800 -14.33 -20.29 6.05
C PRO A 800 -13.20 -21.17 6.57
N SER A 801 -12.04 -20.58 6.86
CA SER A 801 -10.88 -21.32 7.39
C SER A 801 -11.16 -21.83 8.82
N PRO A 802 -10.41 -22.84 9.31
CA PRO A 802 -10.49 -23.26 10.72
C PRO A 802 -10.36 -22.11 11.72
N VAL A 803 -9.47 -21.14 11.45
CA VAL A 803 -9.25 -19.94 12.27
C VAL A 803 -10.48 -19.03 12.26
N LEU A 804 -11.09 -18.82 11.09
CA LEU A 804 -12.30 -18.00 10.97
C LEU A 804 -13.52 -18.66 11.65
N LEU A 805 -13.64 -20.00 11.58
CA LEU A 805 -14.65 -20.74 12.35
C LEU A 805 -14.45 -20.61 13.87
N GLN A 806 -13.22 -20.49 14.37
CA GLN A 806 -12.94 -20.22 15.79
C GLN A 806 -13.37 -18.80 16.20
N GLN A 807 -13.13 -17.80 15.35
CA GLN A 807 -13.65 -16.44 15.57
C GLN A 807 -15.19 -16.43 15.58
N PHE A 808 -15.83 -17.15 14.65
CA PHE A 808 -17.29 -17.28 14.60
C PHE A 808 -17.86 -18.00 15.84
N ALA A 809 -17.14 -18.97 16.39
CA ALA A 809 -17.52 -19.63 17.64
C ALA A 809 -17.55 -18.65 18.82
N ALA A 810 -16.60 -17.71 18.91
CA ALA A 810 -16.60 -16.69 19.96
C ALA A 810 -17.83 -15.75 19.90
N LEU A 811 -18.38 -15.55 18.70
CA LEU A 811 -19.54 -14.69 18.41
C LEU A 811 -20.91 -15.39 18.49
N ALA A 812 -20.94 -16.72 18.62
CA ALA A 812 -22.17 -17.49 18.67
C ALA A 812 -22.81 -17.46 20.07
N THR A 813 -23.91 -16.72 20.20
CA THR A 813 -24.70 -16.59 21.44
C THR A 813 -25.33 -17.90 21.92
N ASN A 814 -25.50 -18.87 21.01
CA ASN A 814 -25.93 -20.20 21.36
C ASN A 814 -24.71 -21.10 21.53
N ASP A 815 -24.43 -21.49 22.78
CA ASP A 815 -23.39 -22.47 23.17
C ASP A 815 -23.25 -23.62 22.17
N LYS A 816 -24.38 -24.10 21.67
CA LYS A 816 -24.49 -25.38 20.98
C LYS A 816 -24.12 -25.26 19.50
N GLN A 817 -24.23 -24.05 18.96
CA GLN A 817 -23.68 -23.66 17.67
C GLN A 817 -22.21 -23.27 17.82
N LYS A 818 -21.87 -22.41 18.80
CA LYS A 818 -20.49 -22.08 19.20
C LYS A 818 -19.60 -23.33 19.23
N LYS A 819 -20.05 -24.33 19.97
CA LYS A 819 -19.26 -25.53 20.22
C LYS A 819 -19.26 -26.52 19.05
N LYS A 820 -20.26 -26.46 18.15
CA LYS A 820 -20.18 -27.16 16.87
C LYS A 820 -19.17 -26.48 15.93
N LEU A 821 -19.09 -25.16 15.92
CA LEU A 821 -18.05 -24.41 15.20
C LEU A 821 -16.64 -24.74 15.75
N GLU A 822 -16.48 -24.84 17.07
CA GLU A 822 -15.22 -25.29 17.71
C GLU A 822 -14.81 -26.71 17.26
N VAL A 823 -15.74 -27.67 17.23
CA VAL A 823 -15.50 -29.02 16.70
C VAL A 823 -15.15 -28.98 15.22
N LEU A 824 -15.91 -28.24 14.40
CA LEU A 824 -15.65 -28.08 12.97
C LEU A 824 -14.32 -27.35 12.67
N SER A 825 -13.79 -26.57 13.59
CA SER A 825 -12.43 -26.00 13.44
C SER A 825 -11.31 -27.04 13.59
N LYS A 826 -11.62 -28.23 14.13
CA LYS A 826 -10.68 -29.35 14.28
C LYS A 826 -10.99 -30.45 13.27
N GLU A 827 -12.25 -30.86 13.16
CA GLU A 827 -12.78 -31.86 12.22
C GLU A 827 -13.20 -31.19 10.90
N TYR A 828 -12.36 -30.29 10.39
CA TYR A 828 -12.69 -29.36 9.32
C TYR A 828 -12.82 -30.00 7.93
N GLU A 829 -11.89 -30.89 7.58
CA GLU A 829 -11.74 -31.37 6.21
C GLU A 829 -12.98 -32.13 5.71
N GLU A 830 -13.55 -33.03 6.51
CA GLU A 830 -14.73 -33.79 6.09
C GLU A 830 -15.95 -32.87 5.88
N TRP A 831 -16.22 -31.96 6.81
CA TRP A 831 -17.32 -31.00 6.68
C TRP A 831 -17.11 -30.05 5.49
N LYS A 832 -15.90 -29.53 5.28
CA LYS A 832 -15.55 -28.69 4.13
C LYS A 832 -15.77 -29.45 2.82
N TRP A 833 -15.20 -30.64 2.65
CA TRP A 833 -15.29 -31.36 1.38
C TRP A 833 -16.70 -31.85 1.07
N TYR A 834 -17.46 -32.29 2.08
CA TYR A 834 -18.82 -32.79 1.89
C TYR A 834 -19.84 -31.67 1.65
N ASN A 835 -19.75 -30.55 2.38
CA ASN A 835 -20.73 -29.46 2.28
C ASN A 835 -20.30 -28.32 1.34
N ASN A 836 -18.99 -28.10 1.15
CA ASN A 836 -18.37 -26.93 0.53
C ASN A 836 -19.13 -25.61 0.80
N PRO A 837 -19.42 -25.26 2.07
CA PRO A 837 -20.41 -24.24 2.37
C PRO A 837 -19.86 -22.84 2.12
N THR A 838 -20.66 -22.01 1.45
CA THR A 838 -20.45 -20.56 1.36
C THR A 838 -20.59 -19.90 2.74
N LEU A 839 -20.11 -18.66 2.88
CA LEU A 839 -20.23 -17.93 4.14
C LEU A 839 -21.69 -17.74 4.59
N VAL A 840 -22.60 -17.48 3.64
CA VAL A 840 -24.04 -17.34 3.94
C VAL A 840 -24.60 -18.65 4.50
N GLU A 841 -24.30 -19.80 3.88
CA GLU A 841 -24.74 -21.11 4.37
C GLU A 841 -24.19 -21.43 5.77
N VAL A 842 -22.98 -20.96 6.11
CA VAL A 842 -22.44 -21.05 7.47
C VAL A 842 -23.26 -20.20 8.45
N LEU A 843 -23.58 -18.94 8.12
CA LEU A 843 -24.43 -18.10 8.98
C LEU A 843 -25.89 -18.59 9.06
N GLU A 844 -26.36 -19.35 8.08
CA GLU A 844 -27.66 -20.04 8.11
C GLU A 844 -27.67 -21.36 8.89
N GLU A 845 -26.57 -22.11 8.86
CA GLU A 845 -26.37 -23.29 9.73
C GLU A 845 -26.18 -22.86 11.20
N PHE A 846 -25.60 -21.68 11.42
CA PHE A 846 -25.26 -21.12 12.74
C PHE A 846 -25.87 -19.72 13.00
N PRO A 847 -27.21 -19.57 12.98
CA PRO A 847 -27.91 -18.27 13.06
C PRO A 847 -27.84 -17.56 14.43
N SER A 848 -27.06 -18.07 15.39
CA SER A 848 -26.79 -17.42 16.67
C SER A 848 -25.50 -16.61 16.68
N ILE A 849 -24.70 -16.69 15.61
CA ILE A 849 -23.54 -15.83 15.41
C ILE A 849 -24.03 -14.39 15.26
N GLN A 850 -23.69 -13.53 16.21
CA GLN A 850 -23.76 -12.08 16.03
C GLN A 850 -22.56 -11.68 15.18
N MET A 851 -22.75 -11.34 13.91
CA MET A 851 -21.64 -11.13 12.96
C MET A 851 -21.33 -9.64 12.79
N PRO A 852 -20.18 -9.13 13.29
CA PRO A 852 -19.76 -7.77 13.02
C PRO A 852 -19.24 -7.65 11.58
N SER A 853 -19.69 -6.61 10.88
CA SER A 853 -19.23 -6.23 9.55
C SER A 853 -17.70 -6.09 9.49
N THR A 854 -17.11 -5.46 10.51
CA THR A 854 -15.66 -5.25 10.64
C THR A 854 -14.85 -6.54 10.69
N LEU A 855 -15.39 -7.62 11.28
CA LEU A 855 -14.73 -8.93 11.26
C LEU A 855 -14.67 -9.47 9.83
N LEU A 856 -15.79 -9.46 9.10
CA LEU A 856 -15.79 -9.96 7.72
C LEU A 856 -14.92 -9.10 6.79
N LEU A 857 -14.96 -7.78 6.94
CA LEU A 857 -14.17 -6.84 6.13
C LEU A 857 -12.65 -6.98 6.36
N THR A 858 -12.22 -7.44 7.54
CA THR A 858 -10.79 -7.62 7.87
C THR A 858 -10.30 -9.07 7.68
N GLN A 859 -11.14 -10.08 7.89
CA GLN A 859 -10.72 -11.48 7.95
C GLN A 859 -11.04 -12.31 6.69
N LEU A 860 -12.06 -11.96 5.89
CA LEU A 860 -12.36 -12.74 4.67
C LEU A 860 -11.23 -12.60 3.64
N PRO A 861 -10.87 -13.65 2.87
CA PRO A 861 -9.88 -13.55 1.79
C PRO A 861 -10.27 -12.51 0.72
N LEU A 862 -9.27 -11.96 0.02
CA LEU A 862 -9.55 -11.09 -1.14
C LEU A 862 -10.08 -11.94 -2.32
N LEU A 863 -11.03 -11.40 -3.06
CA LEU A 863 -11.61 -12.06 -4.23
C LEU A 863 -10.59 -12.13 -5.37
N GLN A 864 -10.01 -13.30 -5.58
CA GLN A 864 -8.94 -13.50 -6.56
C GLN A 864 -9.43 -13.38 -8.02
N PRO A 865 -8.60 -12.87 -8.94
CA PRO A 865 -8.91 -12.95 -10.37
C PRO A 865 -8.93 -14.42 -10.83
N ARG A 866 -9.69 -14.71 -11.88
CA ARG A 866 -9.72 -16.04 -12.52
C ARG A 866 -9.13 -15.92 -13.93
N TYR A 867 -8.15 -16.76 -14.23
CA TYR A 867 -7.47 -16.80 -15.52
C TYR A 867 -8.21 -17.68 -16.54
N TYR A 868 -8.21 -17.24 -17.79
CA TYR A 868 -8.68 -18.01 -18.94
C TYR A 868 -7.71 -17.81 -20.10
N SER A 869 -7.30 -18.89 -20.78
CA SER A 869 -6.47 -18.78 -21.99
C SER A 869 -7.24 -18.08 -23.10
N ILE A 870 -6.59 -17.14 -23.79
CA ILE A 870 -7.23 -16.32 -24.82
C ILE A 870 -7.46 -17.16 -26.07
N SER A 871 -8.69 -17.07 -26.60
CA SER A 871 -9.20 -17.89 -27.70
C SER A 871 -9.40 -17.12 -29.01
N SER A 872 -8.70 -16.00 -29.17
CA SER A 872 -8.67 -15.14 -30.37
C SER A 872 -7.24 -14.89 -30.84
N SER A 873 -7.02 -14.69 -32.14
CA SER A 873 -5.81 -14.00 -32.62
C SER A 873 -6.05 -12.47 -32.57
N PRO A 874 -5.08 -11.67 -32.08
CA PRO A 874 -5.19 -10.21 -32.06
C PRO A 874 -5.13 -9.59 -33.46
N GLU A 875 -4.54 -10.28 -34.44
CA GLU A 875 -4.47 -9.81 -35.82
C GLU A 875 -5.77 -10.10 -36.59
N LEU A 876 -6.41 -11.24 -36.31
CA LEU A 876 -7.70 -11.60 -36.91
C LEU A 876 -8.89 -10.87 -36.26
N HIS A 877 -8.79 -10.54 -34.96
CA HIS A 877 -9.80 -9.79 -34.22
C HIS A 877 -9.15 -8.58 -33.47
N PRO A 878 -8.70 -7.54 -34.18
CA PRO A 878 -8.13 -6.35 -33.56
C PRO A 878 -9.14 -5.67 -32.64
N GLY A 879 -8.70 -5.25 -31.45
CA GLY A 879 -9.57 -4.63 -30.46
C GLY A 879 -10.45 -5.62 -29.67
N GLU A 880 -10.33 -6.94 -29.89
CA GLU A 880 -11.13 -7.95 -29.19
C GLU A 880 -10.29 -9.04 -28.51
N ILE A 881 -10.80 -9.54 -27.37
CA ILE A 881 -10.29 -10.70 -26.64
C ILE A 881 -11.45 -11.70 -26.48
N HIS A 882 -11.25 -12.92 -26.97
CA HIS A 882 -12.26 -13.97 -26.89
C HIS A 882 -11.91 -15.02 -25.84
N LEU A 883 -12.91 -15.60 -25.16
CA LEU A 883 -12.73 -16.63 -24.13
C LEU A 883 -13.67 -17.82 -24.33
N THR A 884 -13.20 -19.02 -24.00
CA THR A 884 -13.98 -20.27 -23.98
C THR A 884 -14.20 -20.71 -22.52
N VAL A 885 -15.36 -20.39 -21.96
CA VAL A 885 -15.62 -20.51 -20.50
C VAL A 885 -16.60 -21.65 -20.21
N ALA A 886 -16.16 -22.68 -19.50
CA ALA A 886 -17.07 -23.69 -18.95
C ALA A 886 -17.82 -23.11 -17.74
N VAL A 887 -19.16 -23.09 -17.79
CA VAL A 887 -19.96 -22.57 -16.68
C VAL A 887 -19.98 -23.59 -15.54
N VAL A 888 -19.32 -23.25 -14.43
CA VAL A 888 -19.19 -24.13 -13.27
C VAL A 888 -20.48 -24.07 -12.45
N SER A 889 -21.19 -25.19 -12.41
CA SER A 889 -22.31 -25.44 -11.51
C SER A 889 -22.28 -26.89 -11.03
N TYR A 890 -22.49 -27.09 -9.74
CA TYR A 890 -22.53 -28.41 -9.09
C TYR A 890 -23.44 -28.35 -7.86
N ARG A 891 -23.84 -29.51 -7.34
CA ARG A 891 -24.52 -29.61 -6.05
C ARG A 891 -23.53 -30.05 -4.99
N ALA A 892 -23.61 -29.44 -3.80
CA ALA A 892 -22.90 -29.94 -2.61
C ALA A 892 -23.44 -31.31 -2.17
N ARG A 893 -22.84 -31.91 -1.13
CA ARG A 893 -23.29 -33.17 -0.49
C ARG A 893 -23.55 -34.27 -1.52
N ASP A 894 -22.51 -34.55 -2.32
CA ASP A 894 -22.47 -35.63 -3.31
C ASP A 894 -23.56 -35.60 -4.40
N GLY A 895 -24.27 -34.48 -4.56
CA GLY A 895 -25.39 -34.33 -5.50
C GLY A 895 -26.72 -33.98 -4.83
N GLU A 896 -26.86 -34.18 -3.53
CA GLU A 896 -28.11 -34.01 -2.78
C GLU A 896 -28.25 -32.61 -2.13
N GLY A 897 -27.20 -31.80 -2.21
CA GLY A 897 -27.14 -30.47 -1.60
C GLY A 897 -27.69 -29.32 -2.46
N PRO A 898 -27.59 -28.08 -1.93
CA PRO A 898 -27.83 -26.86 -2.70
C PRO A 898 -26.89 -26.76 -3.90
N ILE A 899 -27.31 -25.97 -4.90
CA ILE A 899 -26.50 -25.71 -6.10
C ILE A 899 -25.50 -24.60 -5.78
N HIS A 900 -24.23 -24.87 -6.04
CA HIS A 900 -23.15 -23.88 -6.00
C HIS A 900 -22.72 -23.52 -7.41
N HIS A 901 -22.41 -22.24 -7.60
CA HIS A 901 -21.99 -21.67 -8.89
C HIS A 901 -20.57 -21.13 -8.78
N GLY A 902 -19.71 -21.40 -9.76
CA GLY A 902 -18.37 -20.82 -9.80
C GLY A 902 -18.45 -19.32 -10.10
N VAL A 903 -17.94 -18.50 -9.17
CA VAL A 903 -18.08 -17.03 -9.15
C VAL A 903 -17.89 -16.40 -10.53
N CYS A 904 -16.68 -16.46 -11.09
CA CYS A 904 -16.37 -15.82 -12.36
C CYS A 904 -17.13 -16.42 -13.56
N SER A 905 -17.18 -17.75 -13.68
CA SER A 905 -17.84 -18.41 -14.82
C SER A 905 -19.36 -18.14 -14.87
N SER A 906 -19.99 -17.98 -13.71
CA SER A 906 -21.43 -17.66 -13.62
C SER A 906 -21.69 -16.16 -13.75
N TRP A 907 -20.77 -15.30 -13.29
CA TRP A 907 -20.82 -13.86 -13.49
C TRP A 907 -20.69 -13.51 -14.99
N LEU A 908 -19.70 -14.07 -15.70
CA LEU A 908 -19.57 -13.93 -17.16
C LEU A 908 -20.78 -14.45 -17.96
N ASN A 909 -21.58 -15.34 -17.37
CA ASN A 909 -22.82 -15.86 -17.96
C ASN A 909 -24.05 -14.98 -17.67
N ARG A 910 -23.95 -13.99 -16.76
CA ARG A 910 -25.06 -13.12 -16.35
C ARG A 910 -24.90 -11.66 -16.79
N ILE A 911 -23.68 -11.15 -16.91
CA ILE A 911 -23.43 -9.75 -17.31
C ILE A 911 -24.07 -9.42 -18.67
N GLU A 912 -24.68 -8.25 -18.76
CA GLU A 912 -25.30 -7.75 -19.99
C GLU A 912 -24.28 -7.13 -20.96
N LYS A 913 -24.67 -7.02 -22.23
CA LYS A 913 -23.82 -6.40 -23.26
C LYS A 913 -23.59 -4.92 -22.95
N GLY A 914 -22.33 -4.54 -22.76
CA GLY A 914 -21.91 -3.18 -22.44
C GLY A 914 -21.55 -2.97 -20.97
N GLU A 915 -21.69 -3.99 -20.11
CA GLU A 915 -21.09 -3.97 -18.78
C GLU A 915 -19.54 -4.02 -18.86
N MET A 916 -18.89 -3.39 -17.88
CA MET A 916 -17.43 -3.36 -17.79
C MET A 916 -16.90 -4.65 -17.15
N VAL A 917 -15.89 -5.25 -17.78
CA VAL A 917 -15.18 -6.43 -17.27
C VAL A 917 -13.76 -6.03 -16.84
N PRO A 918 -13.47 -5.90 -15.53
CA PRO A 918 -12.13 -5.56 -15.06
C PRO A 918 -11.20 -6.76 -15.27
N CYS A 919 -10.15 -6.56 -16.08
CA CYS A 919 -9.24 -7.63 -16.47
C CYS A 919 -7.83 -7.12 -16.81
N PHE A 920 -6.88 -8.04 -16.90
CA PHE A 920 -5.50 -7.80 -17.32
C PHE A 920 -4.97 -9.01 -18.11
N VAL A 921 -4.03 -8.78 -19.02
CA VAL A 921 -3.35 -9.85 -19.77
C VAL A 921 -2.16 -10.35 -18.95
N ARG A 922 -1.98 -11.68 -18.89
CA ARG A 922 -0.78 -12.35 -18.40
C ARG A 922 -0.13 -13.07 -19.58
N GLY A 923 1.12 -12.72 -19.88
CA GLY A 923 1.88 -13.35 -20.96
C GLY A 923 2.25 -14.79 -20.64
N ALA A 924 2.16 -15.68 -21.64
CA ALA A 924 2.49 -17.10 -21.52
C ALA A 924 3.65 -17.49 -22.48
N PRO A 925 4.90 -17.01 -22.26
CA PRO A 925 6.00 -17.18 -23.22
C PRO A 925 6.39 -18.65 -23.47
N SER A 926 6.07 -19.54 -22.53
CA SER A 926 6.22 -21.00 -22.67
C SER A 926 5.09 -21.67 -23.45
N PHE A 927 4.04 -20.95 -23.87
CA PHE A 927 2.86 -21.48 -24.56
C PHE A 927 2.49 -20.67 -25.82
N GLN A 928 3.49 -20.18 -26.55
CA GLN A 928 3.31 -19.45 -27.82
C GLN A 928 3.59 -20.35 -29.03
N LEU A 929 3.08 -19.96 -30.21
CA LEU A 929 3.42 -20.59 -31.49
C LEU A 929 4.94 -20.55 -31.76
N PRO A 930 5.51 -21.53 -32.49
CA PRO A 930 6.94 -21.53 -32.79
C PRO A 930 7.31 -20.35 -33.68
N LYS A 931 8.53 -19.81 -33.50
CA LYS A 931 9.07 -18.74 -34.37
C LYS A 931 9.33 -19.23 -35.80
N ASP A 932 9.61 -20.53 -35.95
CA ASP A 932 9.67 -21.17 -37.27
C ASP A 932 8.28 -21.63 -37.69
N ASN A 933 7.74 -20.99 -38.72
CA ASN A 933 6.42 -21.32 -39.25
C ASN A 933 6.36 -22.70 -39.93
N GLN A 934 7.51 -23.32 -40.24
CA GLN A 934 7.60 -24.68 -40.80
C GLN A 934 7.69 -25.78 -39.74
N ALA A 935 7.88 -25.45 -38.46
CA ALA A 935 7.93 -26.46 -37.40
C ALA A 935 6.54 -27.10 -37.19
N PRO A 936 6.40 -28.44 -37.27
CA PRO A 936 5.11 -29.11 -37.10
C PRO A 936 4.60 -28.99 -35.66
N CYS A 937 3.30 -28.81 -35.50
CA CYS A 937 2.66 -28.60 -34.19
C CYS A 937 1.54 -29.63 -33.94
N ILE A 938 1.60 -30.33 -32.81
CA ILE A 938 0.54 -31.22 -32.32
C ILE A 938 -0.14 -30.55 -31.13
N LEU A 939 -1.44 -30.29 -31.24
CA LEU A 939 -2.23 -29.56 -30.24
C LEU A 939 -3.18 -30.54 -29.53
N VAL A 940 -3.01 -30.75 -28.23
CA VAL A 940 -3.75 -31.73 -27.42
C VAL A 940 -4.55 -31.00 -26.33
N GLY A 941 -5.88 -30.99 -26.43
CA GLY A 941 -6.70 -30.23 -25.48
C GLY A 941 -8.18 -30.61 -25.50
N PRO A 942 -8.67 -31.39 -24.53
CA PRO A 942 -10.08 -31.71 -24.41
C PRO A 942 -10.88 -30.62 -23.69
N GLY A 943 -12.16 -30.48 -24.05
CA GLY A 943 -13.06 -29.49 -23.48
C GLY A 943 -12.53 -28.06 -23.65
N THR A 944 -12.51 -27.27 -22.58
CA THR A 944 -11.95 -25.91 -22.59
C THR A 944 -10.46 -25.85 -22.86
N GLY A 945 -9.73 -26.98 -22.84
CA GLY A 945 -8.33 -27.04 -23.29
C GLY A 945 -8.13 -26.69 -24.77
N ILE A 946 -9.20 -26.58 -25.56
CA ILE A 946 -9.12 -26.05 -26.93
C ILE A 946 -8.95 -24.52 -26.99
N ALA A 947 -9.15 -23.80 -25.87
CA ALA A 947 -9.19 -22.34 -25.84
C ALA A 947 -7.97 -21.66 -26.48
N PRO A 948 -6.71 -21.91 -26.05
CA PRO A 948 -5.56 -21.25 -26.68
C PRO A 948 -5.36 -21.71 -28.12
N PHE A 949 -5.70 -22.96 -28.46
CA PHE A 949 -5.57 -23.46 -29.83
C PHE A 949 -6.48 -22.72 -30.81
N ARG A 950 -7.62 -22.19 -30.35
CA ARG A 950 -8.45 -21.29 -31.16
C ARG A 950 -7.71 -20.02 -31.57
N SER A 951 -6.89 -19.44 -30.69
CA SER A 951 -6.00 -18.34 -31.07
C SER A 951 -4.95 -18.77 -32.10
N PHE A 952 -4.37 -19.97 -31.93
CA PHE A 952 -3.32 -20.50 -32.83
C PHE A 952 -3.83 -20.74 -34.25
N TRP A 953 -4.98 -21.42 -34.43
CA TRP A 953 -5.50 -21.66 -35.79
C TRP A 953 -6.04 -20.39 -36.43
N GLN A 954 -6.57 -19.45 -35.65
CA GLN A 954 -6.94 -18.11 -36.15
C GLN A 954 -5.71 -17.32 -36.60
N GLN A 955 -4.59 -17.41 -35.88
CA GLN A 955 -3.33 -16.77 -36.25
C GLN A 955 -2.78 -17.35 -37.56
N ARG A 956 -2.62 -18.68 -37.64
CA ARG A 956 -2.15 -19.36 -38.86
C ARG A 956 -3.07 -19.12 -40.06
N LEU A 957 -4.39 -18.97 -39.83
CA LEU A 957 -5.34 -18.59 -40.86
C LEU A 957 -5.12 -17.15 -41.35
N TYR A 958 -4.91 -16.20 -40.44
CA TYR A 958 -4.60 -14.81 -40.81
C TYR A 958 -3.28 -14.72 -41.57
N ASP A 959 -2.23 -15.40 -41.10
CA ASP A 959 -0.92 -15.45 -41.75
C ASP A 959 -1.01 -15.99 -43.18
N LEU A 960 -1.84 -17.01 -43.42
CA LEU A 960 -2.11 -17.54 -44.75
C LEU A 960 -2.91 -16.55 -45.63
N GLU A 961 -4.03 -16.04 -45.15
CA GLU A 961 -4.98 -15.25 -45.97
C GLU A 961 -4.55 -13.79 -46.20
N HIS A 962 -3.81 -13.19 -45.27
CA HIS A 962 -3.46 -11.77 -45.29
C HIS A 962 -1.96 -11.50 -45.46
N LYS A 963 -1.07 -12.41 -45.01
CA LYS A 963 0.38 -12.29 -45.18
C LYS A 963 0.96 -13.21 -46.27
N GLY A 964 0.18 -14.18 -46.77
CA GLY A 964 0.64 -15.16 -47.75
C GLY A 964 1.69 -16.15 -47.20
N ILE A 965 1.74 -16.34 -45.88
CA ILE A 965 2.71 -17.21 -45.21
C ILE A 965 2.16 -18.63 -45.14
N GLU A 966 2.58 -19.48 -46.07
CA GLU A 966 2.29 -20.92 -46.02
C GLU A 966 3.06 -21.57 -44.85
N SER A 967 2.29 -21.96 -43.84
CA SER A 967 2.76 -22.60 -42.60
C SER A 967 2.70 -24.13 -42.70
N CYS A 968 3.53 -24.84 -41.94
CA CYS A 968 3.34 -26.28 -41.76
C CYS A 968 1.97 -26.56 -41.12
N PRO A 969 1.08 -27.37 -41.73
CA PRO A 969 -0.25 -27.65 -41.20
C PRO A 969 -0.20 -28.39 -39.86
N MET A 970 -0.99 -27.94 -38.90
CA MET A 970 -0.99 -28.47 -37.52
C MET A 970 -1.86 -29.73 -37.39
N ILE A 971 -1.75 -30.46 -36.28
CA ILE A 971 -2.66 -31.57 -35.93
C ILE A 971 -3.41 -31.20 -34.65
N LEU A 972 -4.74 -31.34 -34.65
CA LEU A 972 -5.56 -31.16 -33.44
C LEU A 972 -6.02 -32.51 -32.89
N VAL A 973 -5.80 -32.73 -31.59
CA VAL A 973 -6.30 -33.86 -30.81
C VAL A 973 -7.24 -33.31 -29.73
N PHE A 974 -8.50 -33.19 -30.11
CA PHE A 974 -9.59 -32.71 -29.25
C PHE A 974 -10.27 -33.86 -28.51
N GLY A 975 -10.98 -33.56 -27.42
CA GLY A 975 -11.81 -34.55 -26.74
C GLY A 975 -13.00 -33.94 -26.00
N CYS A 976 -14.14 -34.61 -26.05
CA CYS A 976 -15.37 -34.20 -25.37
C CYS A 976 -16.19 -35.42 -24.89
N ARG A 977 -17.47 -35.24 -24.58
CA ARG A 977 -18.37 -36.32 -24.14
C ARG A 977 -19.05 -36.97 -25.35
N GLN A 978 -19.69 -36.16 -26.19
CA GLN A 978 -20.49 -36.63 -27.34
C GLN A 978 -20.37 -35.66 -28.52
N SER A 979 -20.36 -36.18 -29.74
CA SER A 979 -20.09 -35.42 -30.96
C SER A 979 -21.11 -34.32 -31.27
N GLU A 980 -22.32 -34.44 -30.74
CA GLU A 980 -23.45 -33.52 -30.97
C GLU A 980 -23.85 -32.69 -29.73
N MET A 981 -23.14 -32.82 -28.61
CA MET A 981 -23.43 -32.04 -27.38
C MET A 981 -22.36 -31.01 -27.04
N ASP A 982 -21.10 -31.44 -26.90
CA ASP A 982 -20.01 -30.62 -26.35
C ASP A 982 -18.77 -30.56 -27.25
N HIS A 983 -18.95 -30.84 -28.54
CA HIS A 983 -17.94 -30.64 -29.58
C HIS A 983 -17.88 -29.17 -29.99
N ILE A 984 -17.37 -28.33 -29.09
CA ILE A 984 -17.19 -26.89 -29.33
C ILE A 984 -16.24 -26.61 -30.51
N TYR A 985 -16.55 -25.59 -31.31
CA TYR A 985 -15.78 -25.16 -32.49
C TYR A 985 -15.60 -26.21 -33.60
N LYS A 986 -16.50 -27.21 -33.69
CA LYS A 986 -16.52 -28.25 -34.74
C LYS A 986 -16.49 -27.64 -36.15
N GLU A 987 -17.32 -26.64 -36.42
CA GLU A 987 -17.41 -25.98 -37.73
C GLU A 987 -16.16 -25.13 -38.03
N GLU A 988 -15.63 -24.39 -37.05
CA GLU A 988 -14.41 -23.58 -37.21
C GLU A 988 -13.18 -24.46 -37.50
N THR A 989 -13.03 -25.58 -36.78
CA THR A 989 -11.91 -26.50 -36.97
C THR A 989 -11.99 -27.21 -38.33
N ILE A 990 -13.18 -27.64 -38.76
CA ILE A 990 -13.41 -28.17 -40.12
C ILE A 990 -13.08 -27.11 -41.18
N GLN A 991 -13.47 -25.85 -40.98
CA GLN A 991 -13.13 -24.76 -41.91
C GLN A 991 -11.61 -24.54 -41.97
N ALA A 992 -10.92 -24.55 -40.83
CA ALA A 992 -9.47 -24.43 -40.76
C ALA A 992 -8.75 -25.60 -41.46
N ARG A 993 -9.26 -26.85 -41.34
CA ARG A 993 -8.76 -28.00 -42.12
C ARG A 993 -8.96 -27.82 -43.62
N ASN A 994 -10.16 -27.38 -44.05
CA ASN A 994 -10.44 -27.12 -45.47
C ASN A 994 -9.53 -26.04 -46.06
N LYS A 995 -9.10 -25.07 -45.24
CA LYS A 995 -8.11 -24.04 -45.59
C LYS A 995 -6.64 -24.47 -45.34
N ARG A 996 -6.38 -25.76 -45.11
CA ARG A 996 -5.03 -26.35 -44.86
C ARG A 996 -4.28 -25.85 -43.62
N VAL A 997 -4.93 -25.16 -42.70
CA VAL A 997 -4.32 -24.79 -41.39
C VAL A 997 -4.13 -26.04 -40.52
N PHE A 998 -5.04 -27.00 -40.62
CA PHE A 998 -4.90 -28.33 -40.02
C PHE A 998 -4.65 -29.39 -41.10
N LYS A 999 -3.67 -30.27 -40.86
CA LYS A 999 -3.46 -31.53 -41.59
C LYS A 999 -4.60 -32.50 -41.28
N GLU A 1000 -4.78 -32.77 -39.99
CA GLU A 1000 -5.75 -33.73 -39.47
C GLU A 1000 -6.43 -33.22 -38.19
N LEU A 1001 -7.65 -33.69 -37.98
CA LEU A 1001 -8.48 -33.40 -36.81
C LEU A 1001 -8.91 -34.74 -36.18
N TYR A 1002 -8.49 -34.98 -34.94
CA TYR A 1002 -8.89 -36.14 -34.16
C TYR A 1002 -9.78 -35.72 -32.99
N ALA A 1003 -10.83 -36.51 -32.74
CA ALA A 1003 -11.77 -36.28 -31.65
C ALA A 1003 -11.94 -37.54 -30.80
N ALA A 1004 -11.67 -37.42 -29.50
CA ALA A 1004 -11.90 -38.47 -28.51
C ALA A 1004 -13.25 -38.26 -27.80
N TYR A 1005 -14.16 -39.23 -27.92
CA TYR A 1005 -15.47 -39.16 -27.27
C TYR A 1005 -15.54 -40.08 -26.05
N SER A 1006 -15.75 -39.47 -24.89
CA SER A 1006 -15.71 -40.18 -23.59
C SER A 1006 -17.05 -40.73 -23.12
N ARG A 1007 -18.17 -40.40 -23.79
CA ARG A 1007 -19.55 -40.81 -23.43
C ARG A 1007 -20.47 -41.03 -24.65
N GLU A 1008 -19.89 -41.32 -25.82
CA GLU A 1008 -20.66 -41.55 -27.05
C GLU A 1008 -21.48 -42.86 -26.93
N PRO A 1009 -22.81 -42.83 -27.09
CA PRO A 1009 -23.64 -44.04 -26.96
C PRO A 1009 -23.19 -45.15 -27.92
N GLY A 1010 -23.00 -46.36 -27.39
CA GLY A 1010 -22.60 -47.53 -28.17
C GLY A 1010 -21.12 -47.59 -28.59
N LYS A 1011 -20.28 -46.64 -28.18
CA LYS A 1011 -18.81 -46.70 -28.43
C LYS A 1011 -18.03 -46.88 -27.13
N PRO A 1012 -16.83 -47.48 -27.16
CA PRO A 1012 -15.94 -47.50 -26.01
C PRO A 1012 -15.52 -46.06 -25.65
N LYS A 1013 -15.36 -45.83 -24.36
CA LYS A 1013 -14.89 -44.57 -23.78
C LYS A 1013 -13.45 -44.30 -24.21
N LYS A 1014 -13.22 -43.27 -25.03
CA LYS A 1014 -11.88 -42.84 -25.45
C LYS A 1014 -11.52 -41.47 -24.90
N TYR A 1015 -10.24 -41.26 -24.63
CA TYR A 1015 -9.66 -39.96 -24.29
C TYR A 1015 -8.55 -39.58 -25.28
N VAL A 1016 -8.00 -38.37 -25.14
CA VAL A 1016 -6.95 -37.83 -26.03
C VAL A 1016 -5.67 -38.68 -25.98
N GLN A 1017 -5.32 -39.22 -24.83
CA GLN A 1017 -4.19 -40.14 -24.65
C GLN A 1017 -4.39 -41.49 -25.35
N ASP A 1018 -5.62 -41.91 -25.62
CA ASP A 1018 -5.87 -43.14 -26.37
C ASP A 1018 -5.75 -42.88 -27.87
N VAL A 1019 -6.19 -41.70 -28.35
CA VAL A 1019 -5.94 -41.25 -29.73
C VAL A 1019 -4.44 -41.14 -30.01
N LEU A 1020 -3.67 -40.52 -29.10
CA LEU A 1020 -2.21 -40.42 -29.25
C LEU A 1020 -1.55 -41.79 -29.41
N ARG A 1021 -1.98 -42.79 -28.63
CA ARG A 1021 -1.40 -44.14 -28.58
C ARG A 1021 -1.89 -45.08 -29.70
N GLU A 1022 -3.14 -44.94 -30.13
CA GLU A 1022 -3.77 -45.84 -31.11
C GLU A 1022 -3.63 -45.35 -32.55
N GLN A 1023 -3.51 -44.04 -32.78
CA GLN A 1023 -3.63 -43.43 -34.12
C GLN A 1023 -2.45 -42.52 -34.49
N LEU A 1024 -1.64 -42.07 -33.52
CA LEU A 1024 -0.63 -41.03 -33.74
C LEU A 1024 0.78 -41.35 -33.21
N SER A 1025 1.04 -42.56 -32.69
CA SER A 1025 2.34 -42.90 -32.06
C SER A 1025 3.54 -42.61 -32.98
N GLU A 1026 3.52 -43.12 -34.20
CA GLU A 1026 4.56 -42.86 -35.20
C GLU A 1026 4.68 -41.37 -35.53
N THR A 1027 3.56 -40.69 -35.75
CA THR A 1027 3.52 -39.24 -36.07
C THR A 1027 4.05 -38.37 -34.93
N VAL A 1028 3.74 -38.70 -33.67
CA VAL A 1028 4.24 -38.02 -32.48
C VAL A 1028 5.74 -38.23 -32.35
N TYR A 1029 6.23 -39.44 -32.60
CA TYR A 1029 7.66 -39.73 -32.59
C TYR A 1029 8.43 -38.97 -33.69
N GLN A 1030 7.98 -39.07 -34.96
CA GLN A 1030 8.58 -38.35 -36.10
C GLN A 1030 8.60 -36.83 -35.86
N CYS A 1031 7.46 -36.25 -35.48
CA CYS A 1031 7.34 -34.82 -35.18
C CYS A 1031 8.34 -34.37 -34.10
N LEU A 1032 8.39 -35.06 -32.95
CA LEU A 1032 9.23 -34.65 -31.82
C LEU A 1032 10.72 -34.99 -31.99
N ARG A 1033 11.05 -36.07 -32.72
CA ARG A 1033 12.43 -36.57 -32.82
C ARG A 1033 13.14 -36.16 -34.11
N GLU A 1034 12.45 -36.14 -35.23
CA GLU A 1034 13.05 -36.03 -36.57
C GLU A 1034 12.76 -34.66 -37.20
N GLU A 1035 11.52 -34.18 -37.11
CA GLU A 1035 11.08 -32.94 -37.77
C GLU A 1035 11.31 -31.66 -36.94
N GLY A 1036 11.85 -31.78 -35.73
CA GLY A 1036 12.07 -30.63 -34.83
C GLY A 1036 10.79 -30.01 -34.26
N GLY A 1037 9.65 -30.68 -34.41
CA GLY A 1037 8.32 -30.18 -34.07
C GLY A 1037 8.04 -30.00 -32.58
N HIS A 1038 6.84 -29.46 -32.32
CA HIS A 1038 6.34 -29.01 -31.04
C HIS A 1038 5.06 -29.76 -30.66
N ILE A 1039 4.89 -30.05 -29.36
CA ILE A 1039 3.63 -30.56 -28.80
C ILE A 1039 3.11 -29.63 -27.71
N TYR A 1040 1.83 -29.30 -27.77
CA TYR A 1040 1.14 -28.43 -26.83
C TYR A 1040 0.04 -29.20 -26.13
N VAL A 1041 0.02 -29.17 -24.79
CA VAL A 1041 -0.97 -29.87 -23.96
C VAL A 1041 -1.69 -28.84 -23.08
N CYS A 1042 -3.01 -28.71 -23.24
CA CYS A 1042 -3.80 -27.71 -22.52
C CYS A 1042 -5.02 -28.33 -21.82
N GLY A 1043 -5.28 -27.91 -20.58
CA GLY A 1043 -6.48 -28.26 -19.83
C GLY A 1043 -6.24 -28.83 -18.43
N ASP A 1044 -6.84 -29.98 -18.13
CA ASP A 1044 -6.81 -30.57 -16.80
C ASP A 1044 -5.47 -31.24 -16.44
N VAL A 1045 -5.04 -31.10 -15.19
CA VAL A 1045 -3.76 -31.65 -14.69
C VAL A 1045 -3.67 -33.18 -14.80
N THR A 1046 -4.77 -33.90 -14.57
CA THR A 1046 -4.77 -35.37 -14.67
C THR A 1046 -4.65 -35.82 -16.12
N MET A 1047 -5.30 -35.10 -17.04
CA MET A 1047 -5.22 -35.32 -18.48
C MET A 1047 -3.80 -35.08 -19.00
N ALA A 1048 -3.16 -33.97 -18.58
CA ALA A 1048 -1.78 -33.69 -18.97
C ALA A 1048 -0.78 -34.74 -18.45
N GLY A 1049 -0.96 -35.24 -17.22
CA GLY A 1049 -0.17 -36.35 -16.68
C GLY A 1049 -0.33 -37.66 -17.47
N ASP A 1050 -1.55 -37.98 -17.92
CA ASP A 1050 -1.82 -39.16 -18.76
C ASP A 1050 -1.27 -39.00 -20.19
N VAL A 1051 -1.33 -37.80 -20.76
CA VAL A 1051 -0.70 -37.46 -22.05
C VAL A 1051 0.81 -37.57 -21.97
N LEU A 1052 1.45 -37.01 -20.92
CA LEU A 1052 2.89 -37.11 -20.70
C LEU A 1052 3.38 -38.56 -20.65
N LYS A 1053 2.72 -39.40 -19.84
CA LYS A 1053 3.03 -40.84 -19.74
C LYS A 1053 2.85 -41.55 -21.08
N THR A 1054 1.85 -41.16 -21.85
CA THR A 1054 1.60 -41.74 -23.18
C THR A 1054 2.69 -41.33 -24.17
N VAL A 1055 3.07 -40.06 -24.22
CA VAL A 1055 4.15 -39.56 -25.08
C VAL A 1055 5.49 -40.22 -24.69
N GLN A 1056 5.76 -40.41 -23.39
CA GLN A 1056 6.93 -41.17 -22.91
C GLN A 1056 6.92 -42.62 -23.39
N GLN A 1057 5.76 -43.28 -23.31
CA GLN A 1057 5.62 -44.66 -23.77
C GLN A 1057 5.74 -44.77 -25.31
N VAL A 1058 5.25 -43.80 -26.07
CA VAL A 1058 5.44 -43.70 -27.53
C VAL A 1058 6.92 -43.54 -27.87
N ILE A 1059 7.62 -42.59 -27.25
CA ILE A 1059 9.07 -42.36 -27.48
C ILE A 1059 9.90 -43.61 -27.11
N LYS A 1060 9.53 -44.30 -26.03
CA LYS A 1060 10.14 -45.59 -25.64
C LYS A 1060 9.95 -46.66 -26.71
N GLN A 1061 8.74 -46.79 -27.25
CA GLN A 1061 8.37 -47.83 -28.22
C GLN A 1061 8.97 -47.57 -29.61
N GLU A 1062 8.67 -46.41 -30.20
CA GLU A 1062 9.11 -46.06 -31.55
C GLU A 1062 10.61 -45.76 -31.62
N GLY A 1063 11.16 -45.16 -30.55
CA GLY A 1063 12.59 -44.84 -30.44
C GLY A 1063 13.48 -45.95 -29.88
N ASN A 1064 12.89 -47.12 -29.55
CA ASN A 1064 13.58 -48.29 -28.99
C ASN A 1064 14.60 -47.97 -27.88
N MET A 1065 14.18 -47.13 -26.92
CA MET A 1065 15.02 -46.66 -25.81
C MET A 1065 14.42 -47.06 -24.45
N SER A 1066 15.18 -46.87 -23.36
CA SER A 1066 14.64 -47.17 -22.03
C SER A 1066 13.54 -46.16 -21.63
N LEU A 1067 12.74 -46.51 -20.62
CA LEU A 1067 11.73 -45.57 -20.10
C LEU A 1067 12.38 -44.32 -19.46
N GLU A 1068 13.58 -44.48 -18.89
CA GLU A 1068 14.38 -43.40 -18.32
C GLU A 1068 14.92 -42.48 -19.42
N ASP A 1069 15.49 -43.03 -20.49
CA ASP A 1069 15.97 -42.26 -21.66
C ASP A 1069 14.84 -41.47 -22.32
N ALA A 1070 13.66 -42.10 -22.47
CA ALA A 1070 12.46 -41.44 -23.00
C ALA A 1070 11.99 -40.29 -22.08
N GLY A 1071 12.08 -40.49 -20.75
CA GLY A 1071 11.78 -39.45 -19.76
C GLY A 1071 12.77 -38.28 -19.83
N PHE A 1072 14.06 -38.57 -19.93
CA PHE A 1072 15.12 -37.57 -20.10
C PHE A 1072 14.97 -36.80 -21.42
N PHE A 1073 14.62 -37.48 -22.51
CA PHE A 1073 14.35 -36.84 -23.80
C PHE A 1073 13.14 -35.88 -23.72
N ILE A 1074 12.05 -36.24 -23.04
CA ILE A 1074 10.94 -35.31 -22.81
C ILE A 1074 11.35 -34.14 -21.91
N SER A 1075 12.14 -34.37 -20.87
CA SER A 1075 12.69 -33.27 -20.05
C SER A 1075 13.46 -32.28 -20.92
N LYS A 1076 14.31 -32.79 -21.83
CA LYS A 1076 15.04 -31.97 -22.80
C LYS A 1076 14.09 -31.21 -23.75
N LEU A 1077 13.00 -31.82 -24.24
CA LEU A 1077 12.01 -31.11 -25.06
C LEU A 1077 11.28 -30.00 -24.29
N ARG A 1078 11.06 -30.17 -22.98
CA ARG A 1078 10.49 -29.14 -22.09
C ARG A 1078 11.49 -28.00 -21.80
N ASP A 1079 12.80 -28.25 -21.88
CA ASP A 1079 13.85 -27.24 -21.77
C ASP A 1079 14.04 -26.47 -23.08
N GLU A 1080 14.03 -27.17 -24.22
CA GLU A 1080 14.11 -26.59 -25.57
C GLU A 1080 12.87 -25.78 -25.96
N ASN A 1081 11.87 -25.70 -25.07
CA ASN A 1081 10.56 -25.08 -25.32
C ASN A 1081 9.87 -25.66 -26.57
N ARG A 1082 9.81 -27.00 -26.62
CA ARG A 1082 9.16 -27.81 -27.67
C ARG A 1082 8.08 -28.76 -27.14
N TYR A 1083 8.04 -28.99 -25.83
CA TYR A 1083 6.91 -29.60 -25.13
C TYR A 1083 6.31 -28.55 -24.19
N HIS A 1084 5.10 -28.10 -24.52
CA HIS A 1084 4.41 -26.97 -23.88
C HIS A 1084 3.19 -27.44 -23.09
N GLU A 1085 2.96 -26.87 -21.90
CA GLU A 1085 1.87 -27.26 -20.99
C GLU A 1085 1.16 -26.02 -20.43
N ASP A 1086 -0.17 -25.96 -20.56
CA ASP A 1086 -1.04 -24.91 -20.01
C ASP A 1086 -2.14 -25.56 -19.16
N ILE A 1087 -2.00 -25.51 -17.82
CA ILE A 1087 -2.70 -26.40 -16.89
C ILE A 1087 -3.64 -25.63 -15.96
N PHE A 1088 -4.94 -25.90 -16.06
CA PHE A 1088 -6.01 -25.20 -15.32
C PHE A 1088 -6.28 -25.78 -13.92
N GLY A 1089 -5.48 -26.74 -13.47
CA GLY A 1089 -5.72 -27.53 -12.25
C GLY A 1089 -6.75 -28.65 -12.44
N VAL A 1090 -7.48 -29.00 -11.37
CA VAL A 1090 -8.43 -30.13 -11.34
C VAL A 1090 -9.84 -29.70 -11.75
N THR A 1091 -10.07 -29.61 -13.06
CA THR A 1091 -11.32 -29.13 -13.69
C THR A 1091 -12.21 -30.27 -14.19
N LEU A 1092 -11.62 -31.45 -14.45
CA LEU A 1092 -12.33 -32.67 -14.84
C LEU A 1092 -12.47 -33.60 -13.63
N ARG A 1093 -13.66 -34.19 -13.48
CA ARG A 1093 -13.95 -35.22 -12.47
C ARG A 1093 -13.58 -34.82 -11.03
N THR A 1094 -13.61 -33.53 -10.69
CA THR A 1094 -13.10 -32.97 -9.43
C THR A 1094 -13.49 -33.79 -8.19
N TYR A 1095 -14.75 -34.23 -8.10
CA TYR A 1095 -15.22 -35.12 -7.02
C TYR A 1095 -14.53 -36.51 -6.99
N GLU A 1096 -14.57 -37.26 -8.09
CA GLU A 1096 -13.99 -38.60 -8.25
C GLU A 1096 -12.47 -38.59 -8.02
N VAL A 1097 -11.77 -37.60 -8.59
CA VAL A 1097 -10.31 -37.44 -8.47
C VAL A 1097 -9.90 -37.03 -7.06
N THR A 1098 -10.55 -36.02 -6.48
CA THR A 1098 -10.17 -35.52 -5.14
C THR A 1098 -10.48 -36.54 -4.04
N ASN A 1099 -11.60 -37.28 -4.14
CA ASN A 1099 -11.87 -38.36 -3.17
C ASN A 1099 -10.89 -39.52 -3.29
N ARG A 1100 -10.43 -39.88 -4.50
CA ARG A 1100 -9.40 -40.91 -4.66
C ARG A 1100 -8.08 -40.46 -4.02
N LEU A 1101 -7.61 -39.25 -4.34
CA LEU A 1101 -6.39 -38.66 -3.76
C LEU A 1101 -6.45 -38.50 -2.23
N ARG A 1102 -7.64 -38.19 -1.69
CA ARG A 1102 -7.91 -38.16 -0.24
C ARG A 1102 -7.76 -39.55 0.38
N SER A 1103 -8.35 -40.57 -0.25
CA SER A 1103 -8.29 -41.96 0.23
C SER A 1103 -6.86 -42.50 0.18
N GLU A 1104 -6.15 -42.27 -0.93
CA GLU A 1104 -4.72 -42.61 -1.10
C GLU A 1104 -3.84 -41.90 -0.03
N SER A 1105 -4.15 -40.64 0.30
CA SER A 1105 -3.40 -39.89 1.30
C SER A 1105 -3.69 -40.31 2.75
N ILE A 1106 -4.94 -40.68 3.06
CA ILE A 1106 -5.30 -41.22 4.39
C ILE A 1106 -4.65 -42.59 4.59
N ALA A 1107 -4.73 -43.48 3.60
CA ALA A 1107 -4.09 -44.81 3.67
C ALA A 1107 -2.57 -44.70 3.94
N TYR A 1108 -1.87 -43.79 3.25
CA TYR A 1108 -0.44 -43.53 3.49
C TYR A 1108 -0.14 -43.00 4.90
N ILE A 1109 -1.03 -42.20 5.49
CA ILE A 1109 -0.90 -41.69 6.87
C ILE A 1109 -1.20 -42.80 7.89
N GLU A 1110 -2.09 -43.74 7.58
CA GLU A 1110 -2.38 -44.89 8.43
C GLU A 1110 -1.28 -45.97 8.36
N GLU A 1111 -0.64 -46.17 7.21
CA GLU A 1111 0.54 -47.04 7.07
C GLU A 1111 1.74 -46.45 7.81
N SER A 1112 2.07 -45.17 7.58
CA SER A 1112 3.20 -44.50 8.25
C SER A 1112 3.03 -44.28 9.77
N LYS A 1113 1.83 -44.49 10.33
CA LYS A 1113 1.59 -44.56 11.78
C LYS A 1113 1.81 -45.93 12.38
N LYS A 1114 1.77 -47.01 11.58
CA LYS A 1114 2.09 -48.37 12.07
C LYS A 1114 3.60 -48.55 12.22
N ASP A 1115 4.38 -48.00 11.30
CA ASP A 1115 5.85 -48.01 11.35
C ASP A 1115 6.46 -47.15 12.48
N SER A 1116 5.63 -46.53 13.33
CA SER A 1116 6.07 -45.76 14.52
C SER A 1116 5.65 -46.36 15.86
N ASP A 1117 4.92 -47.48 15.86
CA ASP A 1117 4.50 -48.22 17.06
C ASP A 1117 5.24 -49.57 17.22
N GLU A 1118 6.18 -49.90 16.30
CA GLU A 1118 7.22 -50.94 16.44
C GLU A 1118 8.61 -50.32 16.68
#